data_AF-H2YI88-F1
#
_entry.id   AF-H2YI88-F1
#
_cell.length_a   1.000
_cell.length_b   1.000
_cell.length_c   1.000
_cell.angle_alpha   90.00
_cell.angle_beta   90.00
_cell.angle_gamma   90.00
#
_symmetry.space_group_name_H-M   'P 1'
#
loop_
_entity.id
_entity.type
_entity.pdbx_description
1 polymer ?
#
loop_
_entity_poly.entity_id
_entity_poly.type
_entity_poly.pdbx_seq_one_letter_code
_entity_poly.pdbx_strand_id
1 'polypeptide(L)'
;CNILWASFSQCHGHINPSKFYTACLSDICRCDYTKRDDCHCSIITMYSRYCAIAGGISPNWRTAMRCPRTCDAGHGWTECGVESPQTCIMPNLLVNQPCFDRCHCAPGNACLYEHGSECVHLSQCPCIHRENEYPSGSVQSIYNCNQWLGSGRAEPALCPGTAQVHGYAHYKTFDEKFYTFEGRCQYVFARDNNTDQFAMYTETTECGIDAEVTCFKSFTIILKINGLTQVTCYTVTINRYEVQLPYQNSDLYIFRESSLYISLHHTTTGLAVIWNGYGTVFIFTSTVRAGAMRGLAGNYNGNAADDFISSYGMLESTPASFGNSWKLNKDCPDVLVEIIDACEINSDKGLFAMTACHSIYGSRFSPCHLVVNPFVYYKMCMYEYCECAKELNTLCMCDVLAVYAHKCSLENVYLDWRSESFCLTCKGGQKYHICSSGCGKSCRSLSVPEICTSPCVEGCNCVDGQYLNPSGVCVDDTECPCYHLGSWYHPGQTLHTPGVLCQCIRGRIQCEGTKTLPSVCLDGQIYHNCTEILINNPAGNAQGSECSKTCQNKDLPCPLSLCVSGCACPQDYVWHDDRCILPEDCPCYHNSKDHPSGSSINVDCNTCNCTAGRWTCTDRLCGGECSVIGEDHFHTFDGTWFDFSGDCEYILATDECGTTPGNFKVTFKSTPCDTLGYVCSRTLSLTLGVSWWLQLRVGILYPSNNFIRLLSDETSLAQSNGVDVQYEIIRRGFFQIVTTSIGLTVLWDEATRIYVQVAAFHSRIKLWHLEKVCILLQGKLCGLCGDFDHEQNNDLLMRSQEVVTSTLDFGNNWRLKDSCPPVSTNHTEEKCDAHPDRRSWAIRKCGVIEGPAFAACRKEIDYLKYLAHCLSDTCGCATGGDCECFCTAVAAYAHVCGQRGILVDWRTPDVCPTMCEVYNKNDTCEWKYEECGTSCPDTCCDRGQTNCHLPCVEGCHPQC
;
A
#
# COMPACT_ATOMS: atom_id res chain seq x y z
N CYS A 1 35.23 -47.25 -66.85
CA CYS A 1 34.65 -45.89 -66.98
C CYS A 1 33.13 -45.84 -67.13
N ASN A 2 32.45 -46.88 -67.66
CA ASN A 2 30.98 -46.89 -67.87
C ASN A 2 30.13 -46.62 -66.60
N ILE A 3 30.70 -46.81 -65.41
CA ILE A 3 30.05 -46.49 -64.13
C ILE A 3 29.59 -45.03 -64.05
N LEU A 4 30.31 -44.08 -64.68
CA LEU A 4 29.94 -42.67 -64.76
C LEU A 4 28.57 -42.46 -65.43
N TRP A 5 28.16 -43.40 -66.29
CA TRP A 5 26.84 -43.39 -66.93
C TRP A 5 25.81 -44.21 -66.17
N ALA A 6 26.18 -45.42 -65.77
CA ALA A 6 25.22 -46.38 -65.21
C ALA A 6 24.78 -46.01 -63.78
N SER A 7 25.70 -45.50 -62.96
CA SER A 7 25.45 -45.29 -61.53
C SER A 7 25.08 -43.85 -61.19
N PHE A 8 25.46 -42.86 -62.02
CA PHE A 8 25.26 -41.43 -61.71
C PHE A 8 24.19 -40.76 -62.58
N SER A 9 23.15 -41.50 -62.99
CA SER A 9 22.11 -40.98 -63.90
C SER A 9 21.45 -39.69 -63.41
N GLN A 10 21.27 -39.54 -62.10
CA GLN A 10 20.70 -38.34 -61.48
C GLN A 10 21.65 -37.12 -61.53
N CYS A 11 22.95 -37.33 -61.74
CA CYS A 11 23.94 -36.26 -61.84
C CYS A 11 24.02 -35.65 -63.24
N HIS A 12 23.57 -36.35 -64.28
CA HIS A 12 23.82 -35.95 -65.67
C HIS A 12 23.09 -34.66 -66.06
N GLY A 13 21.97 -34.36 -65.40
CA GLY A 13 21.26 -33.09 -65.54
C GLY A 13 22.00 -31.89 -64.93
N HIS A 14 22.93 -32.14 -64.00
CA HIS A 14 23.74 -31.12 -63.33
C HIS A 14 25.14 -31.01 -63.94
N ILE A 15 25.77 -32.15 -64.26
CA ILE A 15 27.13 -32.21 -64.82
C ILE A 15 27.21 -33.24 -65.93
N ASN A 16 27.64 -32.80 -67.12
CA ASN A 16 27.83 -33.66 -68.27
C ASN A 16 29.01 -34.65 -68.05
N PRO A 17 28.78 -35.97 -68.09
CA PRO A 17 29.80 -36.97 -67.79
C PRO A 17 30.83 -37.19 -68.93
N SER A 18 30.63 -36.66 -70.15
CA SER A 18 31.50 -36.93 -71.32
C SER A 18 32.95 -36.53 -71.11
N LYS A 19 33.22 -35.38 -70.48
CA LYS A 19 34.61 -34.96 -70.22
C LYS A 19 35.30 -35.87 -69.22
N PHE A 20 34.58 -36.29 -68.17
CA PHE A 20 35.09 -37.18 -67.13
C PHE A 20 35.28 -38.62 -67.63
N TYR A 21 34.45 -39.08 -68.57
CA TYR A 21 34.60 -40.39 -69.20
C TYR A 21 35.81 -40.44 -70.14
N THR A 22 36.02 -39.41 -70.96
CA THR A 22 37.22 -39.31 -71.80
C THR A 22 38.49 -39.20 -70.95
N ALA A 23 38.46 -38.41 -69.87
CA ALA A 23 39.54 -38.33 -68.90
C ALA A 23 39.79 -39.70 -68.23
N CYS A 24 38.73 -40.39 -67.82
CA CYS A 24 38.82 -41.73 -67.21
C CYS A 24 39.47 -42.75 -68.15
N LEU A 25 39.13 -42.75 -69.45
CA LEU A 25 39.77 -43.64 -70.42
C LEU A 25 41.25 -43.31 -70.59
N SER A 26 41.59 -42.02 -70.67
CA SER A 26 42.98 -41.56 -70.73
C SER A 26 43.79 -41.96 -69.49
N ASP A 27 43.25 -41.69 -68.30
CA ASP A 27 43.92 -41.93 -67.03
C ASP A 27 44.15 -43.43 -66.80
N ILE A 28 43.16 -44.29 -67.08
CA ILE A 28 43.32 -45.75 -66.96
C ILE A 28 44.39 -46.28 -67.94
N CYS A 29 44.44 -45.74 -69.16
CA CYS A 29 45.41 -46.17 -70.17
C CYS A 29 46.84 -45.67 -69.89
N ARG A 30 46.99 -44.52 -69.23
CA ARG A 30 48.29 -43.90 -68.91
C ARG A 30 48.81 -44.25 -67.51
N CYS A 31 47.96 -44.76 -66.64
CA CYS A 31 48.33 -45.12 -65.28
C CYS A 31 49.06 -46.47 -65.23
N ASP A 32 50.05 -46.55 -64.34
CA ASP A 32 50.78 -47.77 -64.03
C ASP A 32 49.80 -48.91 -63.73
N TYR A 33 50.06 -50.11 -64.27
CA TYR A 33 49.20 -51.29 -64.08
C TYR A 33 48.96 -51.58 -62.60
N THR A 34 49.94 -51.32 -61.74
CA THR A 34 49.85 -51.54 -60.29
C THR A 34 48.99 -50.51 -59.55
N LYS A 35 48.70 -49.35 -60.16
CA LYS A 35 47.91 -48.24 -59.60
C LYS A 35 46.66 -47.92 -60.40
N ARG A 36 46.32 -48.80 -61.35
CA ARG A 36 45.22 -48.59 -62.28
C ARG A 36 43.89 -48.41 -61.57
N ASP A 37 43.67 -49.14 -60.47
CA ASP A 37 42.48 -48.97 -59.64
C ASP A 37 42.45 -47.59 -58.98
N ASP A 38 43.56 -47.08 -58.42
CA ASP A 38 43.60 -45.75 -57.80
C ASP A 38 43.29 -44.63 -58.80
N CYS A 39 43.89 -44.69 -59.99
CA CYS A 39 43.61 -43.75 -61.07
C CYS A 39 42.14 -43.84 -61.52
N HIS A 40 41.60 -45.05 -61.62
CA HIS A 40 40.20 -45.26 -61.92
C HIS A 40 39.28 -44.70 -60.83
N CYS A 41 39.61 -44.91 -59.56
CA CYS A 41 38.83 -44.46 -58.41
C CYS A 41 38.86 -42.94 -58.28
N SER A 42 40.01 -42.30 -58.55
CA SER A 42 40.18 -40.85 -58.41
C SER A 42 39.25 -40.07 -59.33
N ILE A 43 39.18 -40.43 -60.62
CA ILE A 43 38.33 -39.71 -61.59
C ILE A 43 36.83 -39.88 -61.29
N ILE A 44 36.42 -41.06 -60.80
CA ILE A 44 35.02 -41.28 -60.39
C ILE A 44 34.72 -40.52 -59.10
N THR A 45 35.65 -40.50 -58.14
CA THR A 45 35.52 -39.71 -56.90
C THR A 45 35.37 -38.23 -57.23
N MET A 46 36.15 -37.73 -58.19
CA MET A 46 36.04 -36.35 -58.65
C MET A 46 34.66 -36.08 -59.26
N TYR A 47 34.17 -36.94 -60.15
CA TYR A 47 32.82 -36.78 -60.71
C TYR A 47 31.71 -36.84 -59.65
N SER A 48 31.82 -37.76 -58.69
CA SER A 48 30.93 -37.89 -57.52
C SER A 48 30.86 -36.58 -56.73
N ARG A 49 32.01 -35.99 -56.40
CA ARG A 49 32.11 -34.72 -55.67
C ARG A 49 31.56 -33.54 -56.45
N TYR A 50 31.93 -33.40 -57.73
CA TYR A 50 31.42 -32.33 -58.57
C TYR A 50 29.89 -32.43 -58.70
N CYS A 51 29.35 -33.64 -58.86
CA CYS A 51 27.90 -33.85 -58.89
C CYS A 51 27.23 -33.34 -57.61
N ALA A 52 27.76 -33.72 -56.44
CA ALA A 52 27.24 -33.27 -55.15
C ALA A 52 27.29 -31.73 -55.01
N ILE A 53 28.40 -31.10 -55.42
CA ILE A 53 28.56 -29.64 -55.38
C ILE A 53 27.55 -28.93 -56.30
N ALA A 54 27.24 -29.51 -57.45
CA ALA A 54 26.26 -28.95 -58.40
C ALA A 54 24.79 -29.22 -58.00
N GLY A 55 24.56 -29.78 -56.81
CA GLY A 55 23.23 -30.08 -56.27
C GLY A 55 22.62 -31.40 -56.77
N GLY A 56 23.40 -32.25 -57.45
CA GLY A 56 22.97 -33.58 -57.85
C GLY A 56 23.18 -34.62 -56.73
N ILE A 57 22.41 -35.71 -56.76
CA ILE A 57 22.52 -36.79 -55.77
C ILE A 57 23.59 -37.78 -56.21
N SER A 58 24.68 -37.88 -55.42
CA SER A 58 25.75 -38.87 -55.65
C SER A 58 25.47 -40.17 -54.89
N PRO A 59 25.31 -41.32 -55.57
CA PRO A 59 25.07 -42.60 -54.91
C PRO A 59 26.34 -43.23 -54.37
N ASN A 60 26.21 -44.11 -53.37
CA ASN A 60 27.31 -44.94 -52.87
C ASN A 60 27.75 -45.95 -53.93
N TRP A 61 28.77 -45.57 -54.72
CA TRP A 61 29.25 -46.34 -55.87
C TRP A 61 30.45 -47.25 -55.55
N ARG A 62 31.07 -47.06 -54.37
CA ARG A 62 32.17 -47.91 -53.87
C ARG A 62 31.63 -49.24 -53.36
N THR A 63 32.37 -50.32 -53.60
CA THR A 63 32.02 -51.67 -53.14
C THR A 63 33.27 -52.39 -52.65
N ALA A 64 33.12 -53.53 -51.98
CA ALA A 64 34.26 -54.35 -51.52
C ALA A 64 35.25 -54.72 -52.64
N MET A 65 34.77 -54.83 -53.88
CA MET A 65 35.58 -55.17 -55.06
C MET A 65 35.96 -53.96 -55.92
N ARG A 66 35.49 -52.75 -55.59
CA ARG A 66 35.70 -51.54 -56.41
C ARG A 66 35.88 -50.34 -55.52
N CYS A 67 37.12 -49.86 -55.44
CA CYS A 67 37.51 -48.67 -54.69
C CYS A 67 37.10 -48.72 -53.20
N PRO A 68 37.34 -49.82 -52.46
CA PRO A 68 36.88 -49.96 -51.09
C PRO A 68 37.53 -48.93 -50.14
N ARG A 69 36.80 -48.58 -49.08
CA ARG A 69 37.25 -47.71 -48.00
C ARG A 69 36.94 -48.37 -46.67
N THR A 70 37.86 -48.25 -45.71
CA THR A 70 37.74 -48.81 -44.36
C THR A 70 37.56 -47.69 -43.34
N CYS A 71 36.68 -47.91 -42.36
CA CYS A 71 36.41 -47.00 -41.25
C CYS A 71 36.64 -47.74 -39.92
N ASP A 72 36.85 -46.99 -38.84
CA ASP A 72 36.99 -47.54 -37.49
C ASP A 72 35.69 -48.21 -37.00
N ALA A 73 35.77 -49.03 -35.94
CA ALA A 73 34.63 -49.80 -35.43
C ALA A 73 33.44 -48.89 -35.11
N GLY A 74 32.23 -49.29 -35.54
CA GLY A 74 30.99 -48.50 -35.39
C GLY A 74 30.71 -47.46 -36.49
N HIS A 75 31.64 -47.25 -37.42
CA HIS A 75 31.50 -46.28 -38.52
C HIS A 75 31.29 -46.96 -39.89
N GLY A 76 30.52 -46.32 -40.79
CA GLY A 76 30.30 -46.69 -42.19
C GLY A 76 30.71 -45.58 -43.17
N TRP A 77 31.06 -45.95 -44.40
CA TRP A 77 31.46 -45.00 -45.46
C TRP A 77 30.25 -44.44 -46.22
N THR A 78 30.27 -43.15 -46.54
CA THR A 78 29.28 -42.48 -47.41
C THR A 78 29.95 -41.54 -48.41
N GLU A 79 29.41 -41.46 -49.63
CA GLU A 79 29.85 -40.52 -50.68
C GLU A 79 29.32 -39.09 -50.48
N CYS A 80 28.33 -38.92 -49.59
CA CYS A 80 27.72 -37.64 -49.26
C CYS A 80 27.44 -37.62 -47.74
N GLY A 81 28.47 -37.34 -46.95
CA GLY A 81 28.39 -37.17 -45.50
C GLY A 81 28.48 -35.69 -45.11
N VAL A 82 27.81 -35.33 -44.02
CA VAL A 82 27.89 -33.99 -43.43
C VAL A 82 29.26 -33.77 -42.75
N GLU A 83 29.80 -32.54 -42.84
CA GLU A 83 31.12 -32.20 -42.27
C GLU A 83 31.12 -32.20 -40.73
N SER A 84 29.96 -31.96 -40.12
CA SER A 84 29.76 -32.00 -38.68
C SER A 84 28.80 -33.15 -38.30
N PRO A 85 29.31 -34.33 -37.90
CA PRO A 85 28.47 -35.42 -37.40
C PRO A 85 27.74 -35.00 -36.11
N GLN A 86 26.55 -35.55 -35.87
CA GLN A 86 25.83 -35.35 -34.61
C GLN A 86 26.70 -35.86 -33.45
N THR A 87 26.91 -35.00 -32.45
CA THR A 87 27.59 -35.37 -31.20
C THR A 87 26.55 -35.50 -30.10
N CYS A 88 26.87 -36.19 -28.99
CA CYS A 88 25.98 -36.23 -27.83
C CYS A 88 25.61 -34.83 -27.30
N ILE A 89 26.47 -33.83 -27.54
CA ILE A 89 26.27 -32.43 -27.15
C ILE A 89 25.39 -31.68 -28.17
N MET A 90 25.48 -32.02 -29.46
CA MET A 90 24.73 -31.38 -30.55
C MET A 90 24.03 -32.43 -31.43
N PRO A 91 22.93 -33.03 -30.95
CA PRO A 91 22.28 -34.13 -31.64
C PRO A 91 21.42 -33.71 -32.84
N ASN A 92 21.16 -32.42 -33.05
CA ASN A 92 20.25 -31.89 -34.09
C ASN A 92 20.88 -30.78 -34.94
N LEU A 93 22.12 -30.95 -35.38
CA LEU A 93 22.76 -29.99 -36.27
C LEU A 93 22.13 -30.08 -37.68
N LEU A 94 21.24 -29.13 -38.03
CA LEU A 94 20.76 -28.94 -39.39
C LEU A 94 21.81 -28.15 -40.16
N VAL A 95 22.60 -28.84 -40.97
CA VAL A 95 23.67 -28.22 -41.75
C VAL A 95 23.32 -28.25 -43.24
N ASN A 96 23.04 -27.07 -43.81
CA ASN A 96 23.00 -26.86 -45.26
C ASN A 96 24.44 -26.64 -45.78
N GLN A 97 25.28 -27.66 -45.66
CA GLN A 97 26.66 -27.64 -46.17
C GLN A 97 26.82 -28.52 -47.41
N PRO A 98 27.80 -28.21 -48.28
CA PRO A 98 28.19 -29.12 -49.35
C PRO A 98 28.66 -30.45 -48.76
N CYS A 99 28.10 -31.58 -49.23
CA CYS A 99 28.48 -32.89 -48.71
C CYS A 99 29.77 -33.40 -49.33
N PHE A 100 30.55 -34.15 -48.54
CA PHE A 100 31.84 -34.74 -48.95
C PHE A 100 31.88 -36.23 -48.58
N ASP A 101 32.73 -37.00 -49.27
CA ASP A 101 32.92 -38.43 -49.02
C ASP A 101 33.75 -38.68 -47.74
N ARG A 102 33.21 -39.43 -46.76
CA ARG A 102 33.85 -39.69 -45.45
C ARG A 102 33.27 -40.90 -44.70
N CYS A 103 33.92 -41.28 -43.60
CA CYS A 103 33.36 -42.18 -42.58
C CYS A 103 32.37 -41.44 -41.66
N HIS A 104 31.29 -42.10 -41.28
CA HIS A 104 30.18 -41.57 -40.47
C HIS A 104 29.56 -42.68 -39.59
N CYS A 105 28.82 -42.34 -38.53
CA CYS A 105 28.10 -43.34 -37.74
C CYS A 105 26.97 -44.00 -38.57
N ALA A 106 26.65 -45.27 -38.30
CA ALA A 106 25.62 -45.99 -39.06
C ALA A 106 24.21 -45.34 -38.93
N PRO A 107 23.33 -45.46 -39.95
CA PRO A 107 22.00 -44.86 -39.89
C PRO A 107 21.17 -45.47 -38.75
N GLY A 108 20.73 -44.65 -37.79
CA GLY A 108 19.90 -45.09 -36.65
C GLY A 108 20.14 -44.35 -35.33
N ASN A 109 20.15 -43.02 -35.32
CA ASN A 109 20.25 -42.19 -34.10
C ASN A 109 21.52 -42.41 -33.26
N ALA A 110 22.66 -42.66 -33.93
CA ALA A 110 23.97 -42.76 -33.30
C ALA A 110 24.74 -41.43 -33.40
N CYS A 111 25.31 -40.96 -32.29
CA CYS A 111 26.09 -39.72 -32.18
C CYS A 111 27.49 -40.01 -31.64
N LEU A 112 28.45 -39.11 -31.91
CA LEU A 112 29.80 -39.21 -31.35
C LEU A 112 29.82 -38.72 -29.89
N TYR A 113 30.33 -39.56 -28.98
CA TYR A 113 30.73 -39.15 -27.63
C TYR A 113 32.14 -38.51 -27.70
N GLU A 114 32.37 -37.48 -26.87
CA GLU A 114 33.64 -36.74 -26.64
C GLU A 114 34.79 -36.97 -27.65
N HIS A 115 35.15 -35.95 -28.41
CA HIS A 115 36.32 -35.96 -29.31
C HIS A 115 36.38 -37.10 -30.37
N GLY A 116 35.24 -37.75 -30.68
CA GLY A 116 35.07 -38.45 -31.96
C GLY A 116 35.56 -39.89 -32.02
N SER A 117 35.69 -40.59 -30.89
CA SER A 117 36.19 -41.96 -30.83
C SER A 117 35.12 -43.06 -30.82
N GLU A 118 33.90 -42.81 -30.33
CA GLU A 118 32.85 -43.84 -30.22
C GLU A 118 31.46 -43.35 -30.67
N CYS A 119 30.78 -44.15 -31.50
CA CYS A 119 29.38 -43.95 -31.90
C CYS A 119 28.44 -44.59 -30.86
N VAL A 120 27.71 -43.77 -30.12
CA VAL A 120 26.73 -44.21 -29.10
C VAL A 120 25.31 -43.83 -29.50
N HIS A 121 24.30 -44.59 -29.04
CA HIS A 121 22.90 -44.23 -29.30
C HIS A 121 22.50 -43.01 -28.47
N LEU A 122 21.65 -42.13 -29.02
CA LEU A 122 21.19 -40.89 -28.37
C LEU A 122 20.69 -41.06 -26.93
N SER A 123 20.03 -42.19 -26.62
CA SER A 123 19.51 -42.48 -25.28
C SER A 123 20.58 -42.83 -24.23
N GLN A 124 21.81 -43.08 -24.66
CA GLN A 124 22.93 -43.50 -23.82
C GLN A 124 23.93 -42.37 -23.55
N CYS A 125 23.72 -41.19 -24.12
CA CYS A 125 24.56 -40.02 -23.85
C CYS A 125 24.40 -39.60 -22.37
N PRO A 126 25.50 -39.50 -21.60
CA PRO A 126 25.45 -38.95 -20.24
C PRO A 126 25.22 -37.44 -20.28
N CYS A 127 24.68 -36.89 -19.20
CA CYS A 127 24.45 -35.45 -19.05
C CYS A 127 25.59 -34.81 -18.27
N ILE A 128 26.09 -33.67 -18.73
CA ILE A 128 27.13 -32.92 -18.02
C ILE A 128 26.48 -31.68 -17.40
N HIS A 129 26.63 -31.51 -16.08
CA HIS A 129 26.22 -30.29 -15.38
C HIS A 129 27.32 -29.85 -14.41
N ARG A 130 27.82 -28.60 -14.57
CA ARG A 130 28.92 -28.04 -13.77
C ARG A 130 30.14 -28.97 -13.70
N GLU A 131 30.61 -29.43 -14.86
CA GLU A 131 31.78 -30.31 -15.01
C GLU A 131 31.64 -31.72 -14.39
N ASN A 132 30.46 -32.08 -13.88
CA ASN A 132 30.18 -33.43 -13.37
C ASN A 132 29.33 -34.21 -14.39
N GLU A 133 29.72 -35.47 -14.63
CA GLU A 133 28.99 -36.41 -15.48
C GLU A 133 27.91 -37.15 -14.70
N TYR A 134 26.69 -37.15 -15.25
CA TYR A 134 25.52 -37.81 -14.69
C TYR A 134 25.03 -38.92 -15.63
N PRO A 135 24.88 -40.17 -15.15
CA PRO A 135 24.35 -41.26 -15.95
C PRO A 135 22.93 -40.99 -16.45
N SER A 136 22.62 -41.52 -17.63
CA SER A 136 21.28 -41.44 -18.21
C SER A 136 20.21 -42.01 -17.27
N GLY A 137 19.22 -41.18 -16.88
CA GLY A 137 18.14 -41.54 -15.95
C GLY A 137 18.38 -41.28 -14.46
N SER A 138 19.51 -40.68 -14.06
CA SER A 138 19.73 -40.24 -12.67
C SER A 138 18.83 -39.03 -12.29
N VAL A 139 18.36 -38.97 -11.04
CA VAL A 139 17.60 -37.82 -10.50
C VAL A 139 18.44 -37.12 -9.44
N GLN A 140 18.76 -35.83 -9.64
CA GLN A 140 19.35 -34.99 -8.59
C GLN A 140 18.56 -33.70 -8.37
N SER A 141 18.38 -33.34 -7.09
CA SER A 141 17.89 -32.01 -6.68
C SER A 141 19.05 -31.04 -6.78
N ILE A 142 19.02 -30.15 -7.77
CA ILE A 142 19.99 -29.07 -7.91
C ILE A 142 19.20 -27.79 -7.68
N TYR A 143 19.57 -27.03 -6.65
CA TYR A 143 18.73 -25.99 -6.04
C TYR A 143 17.49 -26.60 -5.36
N ASN A 144 16.99 -25.99 -4.30
CA ASN A 144 15.91 -26.52 -3.46
C ASN A 144 14.59 -26.85 -4.20
N CYS A 145 14.53 -26.69 -5.52
CA CYS A 145 13.34 -26.86 -6.35
C CYS A 145 13.59 -27.32 -7.82
N ASN A 146 14.79 -27.65 -8.33
CA ASN A 146 14.89 -28.25 -9.68
C ASN A 146 15.32 -29.73 -9.61
N GLN A 147 14.47 -30.62 -10.16
CA GLN A 147 14.83 -32.02 -10.41
C GLN A 147 15.43 -32.14 -11.81
N TRP A 148 16.70 -32.54 -11.87
CA TRP A 148 17.34 -32.92 -13.13
C TRP A 148 17.12 -34.41 -13.36
N LEU A 149 16.37 -34.75 -14.40
CA LEU A 149 16.36 -36.10 -14.95
C LEU A 149 17.56 -36.23 -15.88
N GLY A 150 18.34 -37.30 -15.72
CA GLY A 150 19.56 -37.61 -16.50
C GLY A 150 19.33 -37.79 -18.02
N SER A 151 18.25 -37.27 -18.60
CA SER A 151 18.07 -37.08 -20.03
C SER A 151 18.28 -35.62 -20.49
N GLY A 152 18.82 -34.75 -19.64
CA GLY A 152 18.98 -33.32 -19.91
C GLY A 152 17.65 -32.54 -19.85
N ARG A 153 16.59 -33.15 -19.33
CA ARG A 153 15.32 -32.48 -19.06
C ARG A 153 15.30 -32.05 -17.60
N ALA A 154 15.32 -30.74 -17.39
CA ALA A 154 14.81 -30.17 -16.15
C ALA A 154 13.28 -30.26 -16.22
N GLU A 155 12.64 -30.90 -15.24
CA GLU A 155 11.23 -30.60 -15.01
C GLU A 155 11.16 -29.24 -14.32
N PRO A 156 10.41 -28.26 -14.85
CA PRO A 156 10.22 -26.98 -14.19
C PRO A 156 9.43 -27.24 -12.91
N ALA A 157 10.12 -27.28 -11.78
CA ALA A 157 9.46 -27.19 -10.48
C ALA A 157 9.53 -25.72 -10.04
N LEU A 158 8.36 -25.20 -9.66
CA LEU A 158 8.21 -23.83 -9.19
C LEU A 158 8.99 -23.67 -7.88
N CYS A 159 9.97 -22.79 -7.86
CA CYS A 159 10.72 -22.38 -6.67
C CYS A 159 9.94 -21.33 -5.89
N PRO A 160 10.04 -21.24 -4.55
CA PRO A 160 9.57 -20.06 -3.81
C PRO A 160 10.07 -18.77 -4.47
N GLY A 161 9.16 -17.87 -4.79
CA GLY A 161 9.47 -16.65 -5.54
C GLY A 161 10.21 -15.65 -4.66
N THR A 162 11.31 -15.10 -5.16
CA THR A 162 12.03 -14.01 -4.50
C THR A 162 12.04 -12.75 -5.36
N ALA A 163 11.54 -11.64 -4.82
CA ALA A 163 11.61 -10.33 -5.47
C ALA A 163 12.32 -9.33 -4.55
N GLN A 164 12.86 -8.26 -5.14
CA GLN A 164 13.72 -7.33 -4.41
C GLN A 164 13.54 -5.88 -4.87
N VAL A 165 13.64 -4.97 -3.91
CA VAL A 165 13.89 -3.53 -4.11
C VAL A 165 15.20 -3.15 -3.42
N HIS A 166 16.01 -2.32 -4.05
CA HIS A 166 17.28 -1.83 -3.49
C HIS A 166 17.61 -0.39 -3.94
N GLY A 167 18.12 0.40 -3.00
CA GLY A 167 18.83 1.65 -3.27
C GLY A 167 18.00 2.70 -4.02
N TYR A 168 18.61 3.37 -5.00
CA TYR A 168 18.01 4.45 -5.82
C TYR A 168 17.04 3.92 -6.90
N ALA A 169 16.28 2.86 -6.61
CA ALA A 169 15.29 2.22 -7.48
C ALA A 169 15.80 1.12 -8.43
N HIS A 170 16.65 0.22 -7.91
CA HIS A 170 16.93 -1.07 -8.53
C HIS A 170 15.89 -2.13 -8.10
N TYR A 171 15.41 -2.89 -9.08
CA TYR A 171 14.38 -3.90 -8.90
C TYR A 171 14.84 -5.26 -9.42
N LYS A 172 14.40 -6.32 -8.74
CA LYS A 172 14.47 -7.70 -9.20
C LYS A 172 13.08 -8.33 -9.18
N THR A 173 12.63 -8.83 -10.32
CA THR A 173 11.35 -9.56 -10.43
C THR A 173 11.45 -10.96 -9.79
N PHE A 174 10.29 -11.61 -9.62
CA PHE A 174 10.23 -12.99 -9.14
C PHE A 174 10.91 -13.99 -10.09
N ASP A 175 11.02 -13.66 -11.37
CA ASP A 175 11.64 -14.48 -12.42
C ASP A 175 13.09 -14.04 -12.74
N GLU A 176 13.76 -13.42 -11.75
CA GLU A 176 15.19 -13.04 -11.75
C GLU A 176 15.60 -11.99 -12.81
N LYS A 177 14.66 -11.14 -13.27
CA LYS A 177 14.97 -10.01 -14.14
C LYS A 177 15.35 -8.77 -13.33
N PHE A 178 16.54 -8.24 -13.62
CA PHE A 178 17.05 -7.00 -13.03
C PHE A 178 16.77 -5.80 -13.94
N TYR A 179 16.34 -4.69 -13.36
CA TYR A 179 16.20 -3.42 -14.07
C TYR A 179 16.24 -2.25 -13.09
N THR A 180 16.52 -1.07 -13.63
CA THR A 180 16.46 0.21 -12.90
C THR A 180 15.26 0.99 -13.39
N PHE A 181 14.53 1.61 -12.46
CA PHE A 181 13.39 2.45 -12.80
C PHE A 181 13.28 3.60 -11.78
N GLU A 182 13.73 4.79 -12.18
CA GLU A 182 13.86 5.97 -11.31
C GLU A 182 12.57 6.79 -11.19
N GLY A 183 11.47 6.09 -10.94
CA GLY A 183 10.19 6.73 -10.70
C GLY A 183 10.19 7.53 -9.40
N ARG A 184 9.54 8.69 -9.37
CA ARG A 184 9.39 9.53 -8.16
C ARG A 184 7.92 9.52 -7.71
N CYS A 185 7.45 8.34 -7.29
CA CYS A 185 6.04 8.10 -6.96
C CYS A 185 5.88 6.86 -6.07
N GLN A 186 4.63 6.52 -5.79
CA GLN A 186 4.25 5.22 -5.27
C GLN A 186 3.84 4.27 -6.41
N TYR A 187 4.38 3.07 -6.39
CA TYR A 187 4.16 2.05 -7.41
C TYR A 187 3.66 0.75 -6.81
N VAL A 188 2.80 0.05 -7.56
CA VAL A 188 2.40 -1.32 -7.21
C VAL A 188 3.61 -2.24 -7.41
N PHE A 189 4.25 -2.65 -6.32
CA PHE A 189 5.38 -3.55 -6.39
C PHE A 189 4.92 -4.97 -6.72
N ALA A 190 3.97 -5.50 -5.96
CA ALA A 190 3.41 -6.83 -6.20
C ALA A 190 2.05 -6.99 -5.51
N ARG A 191 1.07 -7.58 -6.18
CA ARG A 191 -0.23 -7.98 -5.60
C ARG A 191 -0.66 -9.36 -6.08
N ASP A 192 -1.39 -10.09 -5.25
CA ASP A 192 -2.04 -11.35 -5.64
C ASP A 192 -3.36 -11.03 -6.36
N ASN A 193 -3.40 -11.21 -7.67
CA ASN A 193 -4.58 -10.88 -8.47
C ASN A 193 -5.70 -11.94 -8.38
N ASN A 194 -5.42 -13.13 -7.84
CA ASN A 194 -6.40 -14.20 -7.73
C ASN A 194 -7.19 -14.12 -6.43
N THR A 195 -6.47 -13.94 -5.31
CA THR A 195 -7.08 -13.99 -3.97
C THR A 195 -7.27 -12.60 -3.36
N ASP A 196 -6.57 -11.58 -3.87
CA ASP A 196 -6.49 -10.23 -3.29
C ASP A 196 -6.19 -10.24 -1.79
N GLN A 197 -5.44 -11.24 -1.30
CA GLN A 197 -5.11 -11.39 0.11
C GLN A 197 -4.06 -10.39 0.61
N PHE A 198 -3.20 -9.90 -0.29
CA PHE A 198 -2.23 -8.86 0.01
C PHE A 198 -1.83 -8.04 -1.22
N ALA A 199 -1.35 -6.83 -0.95
CA ALA A 199 -0.70 -5.96 -1.93
C ALA A 199 0.52 -5.27 -1.30
N MET A 200 1.56 -5.08 -2.09
CA MET A 200 2.82 -4.46 -1.69
C MET A 200 3.13 -3.28 -2.59
N TYR A 201 3.59 -2.20 -1.97
CA TYR A 201 3.84 -0.92 -2.62
C TYR A 201 5.23 -0.42 -2.26
N THR A 202 5.92 0.12 -3.26
CA THR A 202 7.21 0.79 -3.09
C THR A 202 7.01 2.28 -3.35
N GLU A 203 7.60 3.12 -2.51
CA GLU A 203 7.56 4.57 -2.65
C GLU A 203 8.99 5.10 -2.76
N THR A 204 9.20 5.90 -3.80
CA THR A 204 10.48 6.56 -4.09
C THR A 204 10.24 8.06 -4.27
N THR A 205 11.17 8.87 -3.79
CA THR A 205 11.05 10.34 -3.73
C THR A 205 12.36 11.00 -4.14
N GLU A 206 12.32 12.28 -4.50
CA GLU A 206 13.54 13.08 -4.65
C GLU A 206 14.24 13.26 -3.30
N CYS A 207 15.58 13.17 -3.31
CA CYS A 207 16.43 13.30 -2.15
C CYS A 207 17.78 13.94 -2.53
N GLY A 208 18.50 14.47 -1.54
CA GLY A 208 19.82 15.07 -1.72
C GLY A 208 19.80 16.60 -1.80
N ILE A 209 21.00 17.20 -1.88
CA ILE A 209 21.19 18.66 -1.76
C ILE A 209 20.76 19.40 -3.04
N ASP A 210 20.77 18.71 -4.19
CA ASP A 210 20.47 19.30 -5.51
C ASP A 210 19.19 18.75 -6.18
N ALA A 211 18.38 17.95 -5.47
CA ALA A 211 17.07 17.42 -5.94
C ALA A 211 17.05 16.62 -7.26
N GLU A 212 18.19 16.18 -7.78
CA GLU A 212 18.27 15.39 -9.03
C GLU A 212 18.22 13.87 -8.82
N VAL A 213 18.29 13.39 -7.57
CA VAL A 213 18.45 11.96 -7.24
C VAL A 213 17.17 11.35 -6.64
N THR A 214 16.83 10.10 -7.00
CA THR A 214 15.62 9.39 -6.54
C THR A 214 15.94 8.37 -5.44
N CYS A 215 15.54 8.61 -4.19
CA CYS A 215 15.73 7.67 -3.07
C CYS A 215 14.51 6.82 -2.77
N PHE A 216 14.76 5.63 -2.22
CA PHE A 216 13.76 4.85 -1.49
C PHE A 216 13.22 5.63 -0.28
N LYS A 217 11.90 5.75 -0.17
CA LYS A 217 11.20 6.42 0.94
C LYS A 217 10.55 5.41 1.87
N SER A 218 9.73 4.52 1.33
CA SER A 218 8.99 3.55 2.14
C SER A 218 8.61 2.30 1.34
N PHE A 219 8.38 1.21 2.07
CA PHE A 219 7.75 0.00 1.53
C PHE A 219 6.56 -0.35 2.41
N THR A 220 5.40 -0.56 1.79
CA THR A 220 4.13 -0.79 2.48
C THR A 220 3.54 -2.12 2.07
N ILE A 221 3.12 -2.92 3.04
CA ILE A 221 2.44 -4.21 2.86
C ILE A 221 1.02 -4.06 3.40
N ILE A 222 0.03 -4.32 2.57
CA ILE A 222 -1.37 -4.40 2.97
C ILE A 222 -1.76 -5.87 3.02
N LEU A 223 -2.17 -6.36 4.19
CA LEU A 223 -2.75 -7.67 4.41
C LEU A 223 -4.27 -7.51 4.55
N LYS A 224 -5.04 -8.27 3.76
CA LYS A 224 -6.51 -8.19 3.69
C LYS A 224 -7.22 -9.39 4.34
N ILE A 225 -6.47 -10.35 4.89
CA ILE A 225 -7.01 -11.52 5.59
C ILE A 225 -7.38 -11.15 7.02
N ASN A 226 -8.62 -11.45 7.42
CA ASN A 226 -9.17 -11.18 8.76
C ASN A 226 -9.20 -9.69 9.15
N GLY A 227 -9.42 -8.81 8.16
CA GLY A 227 -9.39 -7.36 8.33
C GLY A 227 -8.25 -6.71 7.54
N LEU A 228 -8.20 -5.38 7.53
CA LEU A 228 -7.21 -4.62 6.78
C LEU A 228 -6.06 -4.23 7.72
N THR A 229 -4.89 -4.82 7.51
CA THR A 229 -3.66 -4.52 8.26
C THR A 229 -2.62 -3.91 7.34
N GLN A 230 -2.24 -2.66 7.60
CA GLN A 230 -1.17 -1.96 6.88
C GLN A 230 0.13 -2.03 7.70
N VAL A 231 1.18 -2.60 7.12
CA VAL A 231 2.53 -2.60 7.69
C VAL A 231 3.43 -1.71 6.84
N THR A 232 4.06 -0.70 7.45
CA THR A 232 5.08 0.13 6.77
C THR A 232 6.46 -0.25 7.31
N CYS A 233 7.41 -0.53 6.42
CA CYS A 233 8.71 -1.11 6.81
C CYS A 233 9.74 -0.09 7.33
N TYR A 234 9.69 1.18 6.90
CA TYR A 234 10.72 2.17 7.26
C TYR A 234 10.70 2.51 8.76
N THR A 235 9.70 3.25 9.22
CA THR A 235 9.29 3.26 10.63
C THR A 235 8.28 2.13 10.79
N VAL A 236 8.66 1.09 11.54
CA VAL A 236 7.80 -0.10 11.68
C VAL A 236 6.49 0.28 12.34
N THR A 237 5.47 0.42 11.52
CA THR A 237 4.13 0.86 11.93
C THR A 237 3.11 -0.17 11.50
N ILE A 238 2.11 -0.39 12.35
CA ILE A 238 0.95 -1.22 12.06
C ILE A 238 -0.28 -0.31 12.13
N ASN A 239 -1.01 -0.21 11.03
CA ASN A 239 -2.14 0.70 10.89
C ASN A 239 -1.76 2.14 11.29
N ARG A 240 -0.55 2.57 10.90
CA ARG A 240 0.07 3.88 11.18
C ARG A 240 0.51 4.12 12.63
N TYR A 241 0.34 3.16 13.54
CA TYR A 241 0.87 3.25 14.90
C TYR A 241 2.24 2.59 14.98
N GLU A 242 3.22 3.29 15.55
CA GLU A 242 4.55 2.73 15.79
C GLU A 242 4.47 1.61 16.83
N VAL A 243 5.11 0.47 16.53
CA VAL A 243 5.07 -0.71 17.39
C VAL A 243 6.45 -1.06 17.95
N GLN A 244 6.46 -1.58 19.18
CA GLN A 244 7.68 -2.06 19.81
C GLN A 244 7.97 -3.50 19.38
N LEU A 245 9.16 -3.75 18.84
CA LEU A 245 9.58 -5.08 18.40
C LEU A 245 10.05 -5.97 19.58
N PRO A 246 9.84 -7.30 19.51
CA PRO A 246 8.99 -8.00 18.55
C PRO A 246 7.51 -7.66 18.74
N TYR A 247 6.78 -7.57 17.63
CA TYR A 247 5.33 -7.48 17.57
C TYR A 247 4.77 -8.85 17.15
N GLN A 248 3.76 -9.34 17.86
CA GLN A 248 3.15 -10.64 17.58
C GLN A 248 1.63 -10.59 17.79
N ASN A 249 0.89 -11.16 16.85
CA ASN A 249 -0.51 -11.55 17.02
C ASN A 249 -0.71 -12.99 16.49
N SER A 250 -1.95 -13.44 16.24
CA SER A 250 -2.26 -14.81 15.79
C SER A 250 -1.60 -15.19 14.46
N ASP A 251 -1.45 -14.23 13.54
CA ASP A 251 -1.07 -14.48 12.15
C ASP A 251 0.17 -13.71 11.70
N LEU A 252 0.52 -12.63 12.39
CA LEU A 252 1.59 -11.70 12.03
C LEU A 252 2.66 -11.68 13.13
N TYR A 253 3.91 -11.91 12.73
CA TYR A 253 5.09 -11.79 13.57
C TYR A 253 6.11 -10.86 12.92
N ILE A 254 6.50 -9.80 13.62
CA ILE A 254 7.51 -8.84 13.17
C ILE A 254 8.59 -8.74 14.25
N PHE A 255 9.83 -8.94 13.89
CA PHE A 255 10.93 -8.94 14.86
C PHE A 255 12.26 -8.54 14.22
N ARG A 256 13.19 -8.12 15.06
CA ARG A 256 14.54 -7.77 14.66
C ARG A 256 15.37 -9.06 14.58
N GLU A 257 15.76 -9.44 13.36
CA GLU A 257 16.55 -10.64 13.12
C GLU A 257 18.02 -10.43 13.49
N SER A 258 18.55 -9.27 13.13
CA SER A 258 19.90 -8.84 13.48
C SER A 258 19.93 -7.33 13.61
N SER A 259 21.09 -6.75 13.96
CA SER A 259 21.26 -5.30 13.90
C SER A 259 21.02 -4.70 12.51
N LEU A 260 21.08 -5.52 11.45
CA LEU A 260 20.97 -5.09 10.05
C LEU A 260 19.60 -5.36 9.43
N TYR A 261 18.84 -6.33 9.94
CA TYR A 261 17.61 -6.77 9.29
C TYR A 261 16.43 -6.93 10.27
N ILE A 262 15.26 -6.55 9.78
CA ILE A 262 13.96 -6.82 10.40
C ILE A 262 13.22 -7.79 9.49
N SER A 263 12.52 -8.74 10.10
CA SER A 263 11.76 -9.78 9.42
C SER A 263 10.29 -9.68 9.78
N LEU A 264 9.43 -9.91 8.79
CA LEU A 264 8.00 -10.11 8.92
C LEU A 264 7.65 -11.49 8.39
N HIS A 265 6.88 -12.24 9.18
CA HIS A 265 6.26 -13.49 8.75
C HIS A 265 4.76 -13.40 8.97
N HIS A 266 3.99 -13.75 7.93
CA HIS A 266 2.55 -13.87 8.01
C HIS A 266 2.13 -15.32 7.75
N THR A 267 1.66 -16.02 8.79
CA THR A 267 1.42 -17.48 8.77
C THR A 267 0.35 -17.86 7.75
N THR A 268 -0.77 -17.12 7.70
CA THR A 268 -1.91 -17.48 6.85
C THR A 268 -1.65 -17.25 5.36
N THR A 269 -0.91 -16.20 4.98
CA THR A 269 -0.50 -16.01 3.57
C THR A 269 0.80 -16.75 3.23
N GLY A 270 1.61 -17.14 4.20
CA GLY A 270 2.97 -17.62 3.96
C GLY A 270 3.87 -16.56 3.31
N LEU A 271 3.53 -15.27 3.45
CA LEU A 271 4.37 -14.15 3.01
C LEU A 271 5.49 -13.94 4.04
N ALA A 272 6.73 -13.84 3.58
CA ALA A 272 7.85 -13.41 4.41
C ALA A 272 8.57 -12.24 3.75
N VAL A 273 8.91 -11.22 4.55
CA VAL A 273 9.59 -10.02 4.09
C VAL A 273 10.75 -9.71 5.02
N ILE A 274 11.93 -9.44 4.45
CA ILE A 274 13.14 -9.07 5.18
C ILE A 274 13.62 -7.73 4.65
N TRP A 275 13.93 -6.77 5.52
CA TRP A 275 14.39 -5.45 5.10
C TRP A 275 15.43 -4.86 6.05
N ASN A 276 16.26 -3.96 5.53
CA ASN A 276 17.35 -3.34 6.29
C ASN A 276 16.97 -2.04 7.03
N GLY A 277 15.74 -1.55 6.82
CA GLY A 277 15.20 -0.34 7.45
C GLY A 277 15.49 0.97 6.70
N TYR A 278 16.30 0.96 5.65
CA TYR A 278 16.72 2.21 4.98
C TYR A 278 16.89 2.14 3.45
N GLY A 279 16.57 1.02 2.79
CA GLY A 279 16.59 0.99 1.32
C GLY A 279 16.57 -0.37 0.63
N THR A 280 16.64 -1.48 1.37
CA THR A 280 16.61 -2.83 0.80
C THR A 280 15.47 -3.64 1.37
N VAL A 281 14.67 -4.25 0.49
CA VAL A 281 13.55 -5.13 0.85
C VAL A 281 13.61 -6.40 0.01
N PHE A 282 13.57 -7.55 0.67
CA PHE A 282 13.49 -8.89 0.08
C PHE A 282 12.11 -9.48 0.38
N ILE A 283 11.44 -9.97 -0.65
CA ILE A 283 10.10 -10.55 -0.58
C ILE A 283 10.20 -12.02 -0.93
N PHE A 284 9.62 -12.87 -0.09
CA PHE A 284 9.53 -14.31 -0.27
C PHE A 284 8.06 -14.73 -0.31
N THR A 285 7.68 -15.46 -1.36
CA THR A 285 6.31 -15.98 -1.53
C THR A 285 6.32 -17.46 -1.90
N SER A 286 5.21 -18.13 -1.57
CA SER A 286 4.98 -19.54 -1.88
C SER A 286 4.65 -19.76 -3.37
N THR A 287 4.98 -20.96 -3.84
CA THR A 287 4.79 -21.43 -5.23
C THR A 287 3.32 -21.51 -5.64
N VAL A 288 2.39 -21.53 -4.67
CA VAL A 288 0.93 -21.46 -4.90
C VAL A 288 0.52 -20.20 -5.66
N ARG A 289 1.34 -19.14 -5.63
CA ARG A 289 1.07 -17.85 -6.28
C ARG A 289 1.71 -17.68 -7.65
N ALA A 290 2.31 -18.73 -8.20
CA ALA A 290 2.88 -18.70 -9.53
C ALA A 290 1.84 -18.28 -10.58
N GLY A 291 2.19 -17.30 -11.42
CA GLY A 291 1.32 -16.73 -12.45
C GLY A 291 0.19 -15.82 -11.94
N ALA A 292 -0.03 -15.73 -10.61
CA ALA A 292 -1.06 -14.91 -9.98
C ALA A 292 -0.59 -13.50 -9.62
N MET A 293 0.72 -13.31 -9.53
CA MET A 293 1.33 -12.04 -9.14
C MET A 293 1.22 -11.01 -10.26
N ARG A 294 1.07 -9.73 -9.91
CA ARG A 294 1.12 -8.60 -10.85
C ARG A 294 1.78 -7.40 -10.18
N GLY A 295 2.49 -6.58 -10.94
CA GLY A 295 3.19 -5.38 -10.45
C GLY A 295 4.60 -5.28 -11.01
N LEU A 296 5.40 -4.36 -10.47
CA LEU A 296 6.82 -4.20 -10.80
C LEU A 296 7.64 -5.49 -10.60
N ALA A 297 7.24 -6.37 -9.67
CA ALA A 297 7.90 -7.64 -9.43
C ALA A 297 7.60 -8.72 -10.50
N GLY A 298 6.91 -8.38 -11.58
CA GLY A 298 6.56 -9.31 -12.66
C GLY A 298 5.36 -10.19 -12.34
N ASN A 299 5.18 -11.25 -13.11
CA ASN A 299 4.00 -12.13 -13.02
C ASN A 299 4.26 -13.49 -12.33
N TYR A 300 5.53 -13.79 -12.04
CA TYR A 300 5.98 -15.00 -11.34
C TYR A 300 5.55 -16.29 -12.05
N ASN A 301 5.74 -16.36 -13.37
CA ASN A 301 5.40 -17.54 -14.17
C ASN A 301 6.65 -18.35 -14.60
N GLY A 302 7.85 -17.90 -14.23
CA GLY A 302 9.13 -18.50 -14.60
C GLY A 302 9.72 -17.96 -15.92
N ASN A 303 9.15 -16.92 -16.52
CA ASN A 303 9.56 -16.35 -17.79
C ASN A 303 9.86 -14.84 -17.71
N ALA A 304 11.12 -14.50 -17.41
CA ALA A 304 11.61 -13.12 -17.37
C ALA A 304 11.34 -12.28 -18.64
N ALA A 305 11.14 -12.91 -19.80
CA ALA A 305 10.90 -12.18 -21.04
C ALA A 305 9.55 -11.44 -21.05
N ASP A 306 8.54 -11.94 -20.31
CA ASP A 306 7.20 -11.36 -20.24
C ASP A 306 6.92 -10.57 -18.96
N ASP A 307 7.91 -10.43 -18.07
CA ASP A 307 7.77 -9.68 -16.81
C ASP A 307 7.39 -8.20 -17.01
N PHE A 308 7.65 -7.64 -18.20
CA PHE A 308 7.29 -6.26 -18.52
C PHE A 308 5.88 -6.12 -19.09
N ILE A 309 4.96 -7.00 -18.71
CA ILE A 309 3.53 -6.80 -18.95
C ILE A 309 3.02 -5.64 -18.09
N SER A 310 2.57 -4.58 -18.74
CA SER A 310 2.00 -3.39 -18.11
C SER A 310 0.70 -3.67 -17.35
N SER A 311 0.23 -2.70 -16.56
CA SER A 311 -1.07 -2.76 -15.87
C SER A 311 -2.26 -2.97 -16.81
N TYR A 312 -2.13 -2.60 -18.08
CA TYR A 312 -3.13 -2.83 -19.13
C TYR A 312 -3.01 -4.19 -19.84
N GLY A 313 -2.06 -5.03 -19.44
CA GLY A 313 -1.88 -6.38 -19.99
C GLY A 313 -1.04 -6.44 -21.27
N MET A 314 -0.31 -5.38 -21.62
CA MET A 314 0.52 -5.31 -22.83
C MET A 314 2.00 -5.45 -22.51
N LEU A 315 2.75 -6.18 -23.33
CA LEU A 315 4.20 -6.32 -23.15
C LEU A 315 4.94 -5.05 -23.57
N GLU A 316 5.64 -4.44 -22.62
CA GLU A 316 6.46 -3.25 -22.84
C GLU A 316 7.92 -3.60 -23.15
N SER A 317 8.59 -2.72 -23.90
CA SER A 317 9.98 -2.93 -24.34
C SER A 317 11.03 -2.23 -23.48
N THR A 318 10.64 -1.25 -22.65
CA THR A 318 11.58 -0.48 -21.81
C THR A 318 11.16 -0.48 -20.34
N PRO A 319 12.10 -0.44 -19.38
CA PRO A 319 11.78 -0.33 -17.96
C PRO A 319 10.94 0.91 -17.61
N ALA A 320 11.18 2.03 -18.30
CA ALA A 320 10.44 3.27 -18.10
C ALA A 320 8.96 3.14 -18.48
N SER A 321 8.65 2.63 -19.69
CA SER A 321 7.27 2.40 -20.13
C SER A 321 6.53 1.39 -19.25
N PHE A 322 7.22 0.30 -18.90
CA PHE A 322 6.71 -0.69 -17.95
C PHE A 322 6.41 -0.08 -16.58
N GLY A 323 7.38 0.60 -15.96
CA GLY A 323 7.24 1.17 -14.62
C GLY A 323 6.20 2.29 -14.54
N ASN A 324 6.13 3.15 -15.56
CA ASN A 324 5.12 4.21 -15.65
C ASN A 324 3.68 3.65 -15.66
N SER A 325 3.48 2.45 -16.20
CA SER A 325 2.16 1.80 -16.19
C SER A 325 1.69 1.36 -14.80
N TRP A 326 2.60 1.19 -13.84
CA TRP A 326 2.32 0.70 -12.48
C TRP A 326 2.24 1.81 -11.42
N LYS A 327 2.15 3.07 -11.85
CA LYS A 327 1.92 4.22 -10.97
C LYS A 327 0.55 4.11 -10.28
N LEU A 328 0.52 4.43 -9.00
CA LEU A 328 -0.75 4.58 -8.26
C LEU A 328 -1.40 5.93 -8.52
N ASN A 329 -0.59 6.98 -8.67
CA ASN A 329 -1.07 8.32 -8.99
C ASN A 329 -0.67 8.66 -10.44
N LYS A 330 -1.67 8.93 -11.28
CA LYS A 330 -1.48 9.33 -12.68
C LYS A 330 -0.70 10.64 -12.83
N ASP A 331 -0.78 11.53 -11.82
CA ASP A 331 -0.18 12.87 -11.84
C ASP A 331 1.33 12.83 -11.55
N CYS A 332 1.84 11.67 -11.12
CA CYS A 332 3.27 11.47 -11.01
C CYS A 332 3.93 11.57 -12.40
N PRO A 333 5.08 12.26 -12.51
CA PRO A 333 5.77 12.41 -13.80
C PRO A 333 6.16 11.05 -14.37
N ASP A 334 6.02 10.90 -15.68
CA ASP A 334 6.58 9.75 -16.39
C ASP A 334 8.10 9.83 -16.37
N VAL A 335 8.74 8.70 -16.09
CA VAL A 335 10.17 8.54 -16.34
C VAL A 335 10.36 8.50 -17.87
N LEU A 336 11.17 9.41 -18.40
CA LEU A 336 11.52 9.43 -19.82
C LEU A 336 12.51 8.30 -20.12
N VAL A 337 12.54 7.83 -21.38
CA VAL A 337 13.51 6.82 -21.82
C VAL A 337 14.87 7.50 -22.03
N GLU A 338 15.57 7.78 -20.94
CA GLU A 338 16.98 8.17 -20.98
C GLU A 338 17.76 7.25 -20.06
N ILE A 339 18.70 6.48 -20.63
CA ILE A 339 19.65 5.68 -19.88
C ILE A 339 20.96 6.45 -19.96
N ILE A 340 21.25 7.25 -18.94
CA ILE A 340 22.57 7.85 -18.79
C ILE A 340 23.24 7.12 -17.62
N ASP A 341 24.44 6.59 -17.84
CA ASP A 341 25.20 5.92 -16.79
C ASP A 341 25.59 6.97 -15.73
N ALA A 342 25.19 6.76 -14.46
CA ALA A 342 25.46 7.70 -13.36
C ALA A 342 26.95 8.05 -13.23
N CYS A 343 27.86 7.12 -13.59
CA CYS A 343 29.30 7.37 -13.59
C CYS A 343 29.80 8.14 -14.83
N GLU A 344 29.02 8.23 -15.91
CA GLU A 344 29.32 9.10 -17.04
C GLU A 344 28.97 10.56 -16.73
N ILE A 345 27.84 10.78 -16.03
CA ILE A 345 27.47 12.12 -15.50
C ILE A 345 28.47 12.54 -14.44
N ASN A 346 28.65 11.70 -13.40
CA ASN A 346 29.53 11.94 -12.27
C ASN A 346 30.93 11.34 -12.51
N SER A 347 31.56 11.77 -13.61
CA SER A 347 32.84 11.23 -14.08
C SER A 347 33.99 11.36 -13.06
N ASP A 348 33.92 12.31 -12.12
CA ASP A 348 34.87 12.46 -11.02
C ASP A 348 34.79 11.30 -10.01
N LYS A 349 33.62 10.69 -9.84
CA LYS A 349 33.41 9.52 -8.98
C LYS A 349 33.69 8.20 -9.69
N GLY A 350 33.56 8.14 -11.02
CA GLY A 350 33.68 6.91 -11.81
C GLY A 350 34.96 6.11 -11.58
N LEU A 351 36.12 6.77 -11.44
CA LEU A 351 37.39 6.09 -11.19
C LEU A 351 37.46 5.45 -9.78
N PHE A 352 36.92 6.14 -8.78
CA PHE A 352 36.86 5.63 -7.41
C PHE A 352 35.83 4.50 -7.30
N ALA A 353 34.68 4.64 -7.95
CA ALA A 353 33.65 3.61 -8.05
C ALA A 353 34.24 2.32 -8.63
N MET A 354 35.02 2.43 -9.72
CA MET A 354 35.66 1.27 -10.36
C MET A 354 36.51 0.48 -9.36
N THR A 355 37.33 1.17 -8.56
CA THR A 355 38.19 0.52 -7.58
C THR A 355 37.40 -0.05 -6.40
N ALA A 356 36.45 0.73 -5.86
CA ALA A 356 35.62 0.36 -4.72
C ALA A 356 34.75 -0.87 -5.04
N CYS A 357 34.01 -0.83 -6.15
CA CYS A 357 33.09 -1.87 -6.57
C CYS A 357 33.79 -3.14 -7.09
N HIS A 358 35.05 -3.04 -7.55
CA HIS A 358 35.81 -4.23 -7.92
C HIS A 358 36.09 -5.16 -6.72
N SER A 359 35.89 -4.69 -5.49
CA SER A 359 35.97 -5.51 -4.27
C SER A 359 35.05 -6.75 -4.31
N ILE A 360 33.95 -6.72 -5.07
CA ILE A 360 33.05 -7.87 -5.28
C ILE A 360 33.74 -9.05 -5.99
N TYR A 361 34.81 -8.80 -6.73
CA TYR A 361 35.66 -9.83 -7.34
C TYR A 361 36.82 -10.28 -6.43
N GLY A 362 36.96 -9.66 -5.26
CA GLY A 362 37.98 -9.98 -4.28
C GLY A 362 37.75 -11.34 -3.60
N SER A 363 38.77 -11.79 -2.87
CA SER A 363 38.77 -13.07 -2.16
C SER A 363 37.65 -13.26 -1.14
N ARG A 364 37.08 -12.17 -0.59
CA ARG A 364 35.95 -12.22 0.36
C ARG A 364 34.66 -12.75 -0.28
N PHE A 365 34.54 -12.63 -1.60
CA PHE A 365 33.34 -12.97 -2.35
C PHE A 365 33.54 -14.12 -3.35
N SER A 366 34.79 -14.56 -3.54
CA SER A 366 35.13 -15.63 -4.49
C SER A 366 34.43 -16.97 -4.28
N PRO A 367 34.08 -17.40 -3.04
CA PRO A 367 33.31 -18.63 -2.85
C PRO A 367 31.94 -18.60 -3.56
N CYS A 368 31.38 -17.41 -3.80
CA CYS A 368 30.06 -17.27 -4.40
C CYS A 368 30.08 -17.12 -5.94
N HIS A 369 31.21 -16.79 -6.57
CA HIS A 369 31.28 -16.54 -8.02
C HIS A 369 30.85 -17.74 -8.88
N LEU A 370 30.89 -18.95 -8.34
CA LEU A 370 30.45 -20.19 -9.02
C LEU A 370 28.93 -20.37 -9.03
N VAL A 371 28.22 -19.70 -8.12
CA VAL A 371 26.76 -19.85 -7.92
C VAL A 371 25.99 -18.58 -8.26
N VAL A 372 26.58 -17.40 -8.06
CA VAL A 372 25.99 -16.10 -8.39
C VAL A 372 26.95 -15.32 -9.27
N ASN A 373 26.46 -14.81 -10.41
CA ASN A 373 27.25 -13.96 -11.30
C ASN A 373 27.42 -12.54 -10.69
N PRO A 374 28.64 -12.10 -10.35
CA PRO A 374 28.86 -10.80 -9.73
C PRO A 374 28.67 -9.61 -10.68
N PHE A 375 28.60 -9.82 -12.00
CA PHE A 375 28.61 -8.72 -12.99
C PHE A 375 27.45 -7.73 -12.83
N VAL A 376 26.23 -8.22 -12.59
CA VAL A 376 25.05 -7.37 -12.42
C VAL A 376 25.17 -6.51 -11.16
N TYR A 377 25.65 -7.10 -10.06
CA TYR A 377 25.87 -6.41 -8.79
C TYR A 377 27.06 -5.44 -8.84
N TYR A 378 28.10 -5.76 -9.61
CA TYR A 378 29.17 -4.82 -9.90
C TYR A 378 28.65 -3.57 -10.62
N LYS A 379 27.78 -3.74 -11.64
CA LYS A 379 27.15 -2.62 -12.34
C LYS A 379 26.21 -1.82 -11.44
N MET A 380 25.44 -2.49 -10.60
CA MET A 380 24.61 -1.86 -9.57
C MET A 380 25.47 -1.05 -8.58
N CYS A 381 26.61 -1.59 -8.15
CA CYS A 381 27.55 -0.88 -7.26
C CYS A 381 28.13 0.37 -7.92
N MET A 382 28.54 0.28 -9.18
CA MET A 382 29.06 1.44 -9.93
C MET A 382 28.01 2.55 -9.95
N TYR A 383 26.77 2.20 -10.30
CA TYR A 383 25.64 3.12 -10.34
C TYR A 383 25.41 3.80 -8.99
N GLU A 384 25.17 2.99 -7.95
CA GLU A 384 24.90 3.44 -6.59
C GLU A 384 26.05 4.31 -6.05
N TYR A 385 27.31 3.95 -6.29
CA TYR A 385 28.46 4.74 -5.81
C TYR A 385 28.55 6.12 -6.48
N CYS A 386 28.30 6.19 -7.79
CA CYS A 386 28.39 7.43 -8.54
C CYS A 386 27.21 8.36 -8.29
N GLU A 387 26.02 7.80 -8.05
CA GLU A 387 24.83 8.57 -7.74
C GLU A 387 24.82 9.08 -6.29
N CYS A 388 25.36 8.28 -5.38
CA CYS A 388 25.36 8.57 -3.95
C CYS A 388 26.14 9.84 -3.58
N ALA A 389 25.68 10.51 -2.52
CA ALA A 389 26.39 11.65 -1.94
C ALA A 389 27.82 11.26 -1.54
N LYS A 390 28.78 12.15 -1.77
CA LYS A 390 30.21 11.83 -1.67
C LYS A 390 30.62 11.28 -0.30
N GLU A 391 30.00 11.77 0.78
CA GLU A 391 30.23 11.33 2.15
C GLU A 391 29.69 9.92 2.43
N LEU A 392 28.74 9.45 1.62
CA LEU A 392 28.03 8.19 1.74
C LEU A 392 28.48 7.12 0.74
N ASN A 393 29.41 7.44 -0.17
CA ASN A 393 29.93 6.53 -1.19
C ASN A 393 30.27 5.12 -0.66
N THR A 394 30.98 5.05 0.47
CA THR A 394 31.33 3.77 1.11
C THR A 394 30.08 3.02 1.60
N LEU A 395 29.10 3.73 2.15
CA LEU A 395 27.85 3.14 2.60
C LEU A 395 27.07 2.53 1.43
N CYS A 396 26.87 3.30 0.36
CA CYS A 396 26.19 2.85 -0.86
C CYS A 396 26.89 1.63 -1.50
N MET A 397 28.23 1.61 -1.55
CA MET A 397 29.00 0.41 -1.95
C MET A 397 28.69 -0.79 -1.05
N CYS A 398 28.75 -0.60 0.27
CA CYS A 398 28.55 -1.67 1.24
C CYS A 398 27.13 -2.23 1.19
N ASP A 399 26.13 -1.42 0.88
CA ASP A 399 24.74 -1.87 0.73
C ASP A 399 24.58 -2.80 -0.48
N VAL A 400 25.22 -2.49 -1.61
CA VAL A 400 25.21 -3.38 -2.79
C VAL A 400 25.95 -4.69 -2.52
N LEU A 401 27.10 -4.64 -1.83
CA LEU A 401 27.83 -5.84 -1.43
C LEU A 401 27.00 -6.73 -0.49
N ALA A 402 26.18 -6.12 0.38
CA ALA A 402 25.27 -6.84 1.26
C ALA A 402 24.18 -7.58 0.49
N VAL A 403 23.61 -6.96 -0.54
CA VAL A 403 22.66 -7.62 -1.43
C VAL A 403 23.30 -8.83 -2.10
N TYR A 404 24.51 -8.69 -2.63
CA TYR A 404 25.22 -9.81 -3.25
C TYR A 404 25.47 -10.94 -2.25
N ALA A 405 25.96 -10.61 -1.05
CA ALA A 405 26.16 -11.59 0.02
C ALA A 405 24.86 -12.28 0.45
N HIS A 406 23.73 -11.56 0.49
CA HIS A 406 22.42 -12.14 0.76
C HIS A 406 21.97 -13.09 -0.36
N LYS A 407 22.18 -12.75 -1.64
CA LYS A 407 21.89 -13.71 -2.73
C LYS A 407 22.76 -14.97 -2.61
N CYS A 408 24.02 -14.83 -2.22
CA CYS A 408 24.89 -15.98 -1.95
C CYS A 408 24.34 -16.86 -0.81
N SER A 409 23.81 -16.28 0.27
CA SER A 409 23.25 -17.06 1.38
C SER A 409 21.99 -17.82 0.98
N LEU A 410 21.19 -17.30 0.05
CA LEU A 410 20.07 -18.03 -0.54
C LEU A 410 20.51 -19.24 -1.38
N GLU A 411 21.74 -19.21 -1.91
CA GLU A 411 22.41 -20.35 -2.56
C GLU A 411 23.21 -21.22 -1.57
N ASN A 412 22.98 -21.04 -0.25
CA ASN A 412 23.69 -21.70 0.85
C ASN A 412 25.21 -21.42 0.91
N VAL A 413 25.66 -20.30 0.34
CA VAL A 413 27.05 -19.82 0.43
C VAL A 413 27.12 -18.60 1.35
N TYR A 414 27.52 -18.84 2.60
CA TYR A 414 27.65 -17.81 3.63
C TYR A 414 29.03 -17.14 3.58
N LEU A 415 29.07 -15.82 3.38
CA LEU A 415 30.31 -15.07 3.17
C LEU A 415 30.72 -14.28 4.42
N ASP A 416 31.95 -14.48 4.91
CA ASP A 416 32.55 -13.67 5.97
C ASP A 416 33.26 -12.44 5.39
N TRP A 417 32.49 -11.41 5.04
CA TRP A 417 32.99 -10.30 4.23
C TRP A 417 33.11 -8.96 4.95
N ARG A 418 32.51 -8.81 6.14
CA ARG A 418 32.52 -7.56 6.93
C ARG A 418 33.59 -7.58 8.02
N SER A 419 34.13 -6.42 8.35
CA SER A 419 35.05 -6.23 9.47
C SER A 419 34.92 -4.82 10.05
N GLU A 420 35.47 -4.55 11.23
CA GLU A 420 35.41 -3.21 11.84
C GLU A 420 35.91 -2.09 10.93
N SER A 421 36.90 -2.39 10.08
CA SER A 421 37.46 -1.47 9.07
C SER A 421 36.76 -1.51 7.70
N PHE A 422 35.75 -2.38 7.52
CA PHE A 422 35.11 -2.63 6.24
C PHE A 422 33.61 -2.93 6.41
N CYS A 423 32.78 -1.94 6.05
CA CYS A 423 31.32 -2.04 5.93
C CYS A 423 30.50 -2.33 7.19
N LEU A 424 31.08 -2.55 8.37
CA LEU A 424 30.30 -2.68 9.61
C LEU A 424 31.14 -2.54 10.89
N THR A 425 30.62 -1.80 11.86
CA THR A 425 31.13 -1.81 13.24
C THR A 425 29.97 -2.11 14.20
N CYS A 426 30.06 -3.22 14.93
CA CYS A 426 29.05 -3.59 15.91
C CYS A 426 29.17 -2.75 17.18
N LYS A 427 28.02 -2.33 17.74
CA LYS A 427 27.95 -1.52 18.97
C LYS A 427 27.26 -2.30 20.08
N GLY A 428 27.40 -1.85 21.33
CA GLY A 428 26.70 -2.43 22.47
C GLY A 428 27.13 -3.86 22.83
N GLY A 429 28.40 -4.22 22.60
CA GLY A 429 28.93 -5.56 22.91
C GLY A 429 28.51 -6.67 21.94
N GLN A 430 27.71 -6.34 20.93
CA GLN A 430 27.34 -7.28 19.86
C GLN A 430 28.55 -7.65 19.00
N LYS A 431 28.52 -8.83 18.38
CA LYS A 431 29.53 -9.29 17.41
C LYS A 431 28.88 -9.55 16.06
N TYR A 432 29.66 -9.38 15.00
CA TYR A 432 29.22 -9.72 13.65
C TYR A 432 29.09 -11.23 13.50
N HIS A 433 27.97 -11.68 12.96
CA HIS A 433 27.71 -13.06 12.62
C HIS A 433 27.27 -13.12 11.15
N ILE A 434 27.82 -14.08 10.41
CA ILE A 434 27.49 -14.32 9.00
C ILE A 434 26.08 -14.92 8.83
N CYS A 435 25.67 -15.69 9.84
CA CYS A 435 24.39 -16.38 9.91
C CYS A 435 24.02 -16.45 11.40
N SER A 436 23.11 -15.58 11.82
CA SER A 436 22.55 -15.59 13.17
C SER A 436 21.07 -15.30 13.08
N SER A 437 20.30 -15.83 14.04
CA SER A 437 18.89 -15.50 14.19
C SER A 437 18.70 -14.63 15.44
N GLY A 438 17.76 -13.69 15.35
CA GLY A 438 17.35 -12.85 16.47
C GLY A 438 16.38 -13.57 17.41
N CYS A 439 15.81 -14.69 16.96
CA CYS A 439 14.86 -15.51 17.71
C CYS A 439 15.48 -15.99 19.02
N GLY A 440 14.85 -15.67 20.15
CA GLY A 440 15.33 -16.08 21.47
C GLY A 440 16.56 -15.33 22.00
N LYS A 441 17.03 -14.27 21.32
CA LYS A 441 18.27 -13.54 21.68
C LYS A 441 18.05 -12.18 22.35
N SER A 442 16.83 -11.86 22.77
CA SER A 442 16.52 -10.59 23.47
C SER A 442 16.19 -10.83 24.94
N CYS A 443 16.31 -9.80 25.79
CA CYS A 443 15.82 -9.92 27.17
C CYS A 443 14.30 -10.16 27.23
N ARG A 444 13.55 -9.70 26.21
CA ARG A 444 12.10 -9.95 26.11
C ARG A 444 11.80 -11.43 25.87
N SER A 445 12.59 -12.11 25.04
CA SER A 445 12.39 -13.52 24.71
C SER A 445 12.61 -14.46 25.90
N LEU A 446 13.34 -14.00 26.94
CA LEU A 446 13.44 -14.71 28.21
C LEU A 446 12.14 -14.63 29.02
N SER A 447 11.46 -13.49 28.98
CA SER A 447 10.21 -13.27 29.71
C SER A 447 8.98 -13.83 29.00
N VAL A 448 8.97 -13.78 27.66
CA VAL A 448 7.88 -14.27 26.81
C VAL A 448 8.47 -15.28 25.82
N PRO A 449 8.13 -16.58 25.92
CA PRO A 449 8.61 -17.59 24.99
C PRO A 449 8.23 -17.23 23.55
N GLU A 450 9.22 -17.12 22.67
CA GLU A 450 9.02 -16.84 21.25
C GLU A 450 8.82 -18.15 20.47
N ILE A 451 7.85 -18.15 19.56
CA ILE A 451 7.70 -19.21 18.54
C ILE A 451 8.04 -18.57 17.19
N CYS A 452 9.32 -18.62 16.80
CA CYS A 452 9.77 -18.14 15.50
C CYS A 452 10.57 -19.20 14.76
N THR A 453 10.33 -19.28 13.45
CA THR A 453 11.13 -20.06 12.52
C THR A 453 11.74 -19.05 11.56
N SER A 454 13.04 -18.78 11.70
CA SER A 454 13.68 -17.76 10.88
C SER A 454 14.84 -18.32 10.05
N PRO A 455 14.92 -17.99 8.75
CA PRO A 455 16.17 -18.12 8.01
C PRO A 455 17.22 -17.17 8.62
N CYS A 456 18.40 -17.69 8.95
CA CYS A 456 19.45 -16.83 9.51
C CYS A 456 19.88 -15.74 8.51
N VAL A 457 20.22 -14.57 9.03
CA VAL A 457 20.75 -13.45 8.25
C VAL A 457 22.07 -12.98 8.85
N GLU A 458 22.83 -12.22 8.07
CA GLU A 458 24.04 -11.56 8.59
C GLU A 458 23.67 -10.39 9.52
N GLY A 459 24.59 -10.03 10.42
CA GLY A 459 24.51 -8.80 11.18
C GLY A 459 25.11 -8.93 12.57
N CYS A 460 25.01 -7.85 13.35
CA CYS A 460 25.45 -7.88 14.73
C CYS A 460 24.36 -8.52 15.60
N ASN A 461 24.77 -9.45 16.45
CA ASN A 461 23.91 -10.06 17.46
C ASN A 461 24.74 -10.34 18.72
N CYS A 462 24.04 -10.66 19.82
CA CYS A 462 24.70 -11.13 21.02
C CYS A 462 25.27 -12.54 20.81
N VAL A 463 26.45 -12.75 21.37
CA VAL A 463 27.06 -14.09 21.46
C VAL A 463 26.19 -14.99 22.32
N ASP A 464 26.28 -16.30 22.10
CA ASP A 464 25.46 -17.26 22.83
C ASP A 464 25.70 -17.14 24.35
N GLY A 465 24.61 -17.09 25.12
CA GLY A 465 24.61 -16.82 26.55
C GLY A 465 24.37 -15.35 26.93
N GLN A 466 24.44 -14.42 25.97
CA GLN A 466 24.07 -13.01 26.16
C GLN A 466 22.80 -12.66 25.39
N TYR A 467 22.10 -11.64 25.87
CA TYR A 467 20.80 -11.21 25.38
C TYR A 467 20.78 -9.70 25.14
N LEU A 468 20.11 -9.28 24.07
CA LEU A 468 19.99 -7.87 23.73
C LEU A 468 18.94 -7.20 24.64
N ASN A 469 19.37 -6.23 25.43
CA ASN A 469 18.46 -5.43 26.26
C ASN A 469 17.76 -4.32 25.44
N PRO A 470 16.73 -3.64 25.99
CA PRO A 470 15.99 -2.58 25.29
C PRO A 470 16.84 -1.38 24.87
N SER A 471 18.01 -1.18 25.49
CA SER A 471 18.96 -0.13 25.14
C SER A 471 19.94 -0.54 24.04
N GLY A 472 19.83 -1.76 23.49
CA GLY A 472 20.68 -2.26 22.41
C GLY A 472 22.04 -2.79 22.86
N VAL A 473 22.19 -3.15 24.14
CA VAL A 473 23.43 -3.69 24.73
C VAL A 473 23.26 -5.17 25.05
N CYS A 474 24.26 -5.97 24.70
CA CYS A 474 24.34 -7.38 25.08
C CYS A 474 24.70 -7.51 26.55
N VAL A 475 23.82 -8.16 27.31
CA VAL A 475 23.96 -8.40 28.74
C VAL A 475 23.77 -9.89 29.04
N ASP A 476 24.29 -10.34 30.18
CA ASP A 476 24.00 -11.70 30.66
C ASP A 476 22.53 -11.82 31.09
N ASP A 477 21.99 -13.05 31.18
CA ASP A 477 20.60 -13.23 31.60
C ASP A 477 20.33 -12.61 32.99
N THR A 478 21.31 -12.64 33.89
CA THR A 478 21.24 -12.02 35.23
C THR A 478 21.00 -10.51 35.20
N GLU A 479 21.43 -9.84 34.13
CA GLU A 479 21.31 -8.39 33.93
C GLU A 479 20.14 -8.03 33.02
N CYS A 480 19.42 -9.01 32.48
CA CYS A 480 18.25 -8.76 31.64
C CYS A 480 17.07 -8.20 32.45
N PRO A 481 16.48 -7.07 32.03
CA PRO A 481 15.20 -6.64 32.56
C PRO A 481 14.10 -7.63 32.13
N CYS A 482 13.11 -7.82 32.99
CA CYS A 482 11.97 -8.68 32.71
C CYS A 482 10.87 -7.88 32.03
N TYR A 483 10.22 -8.47 31.04
CA TYR A 483 9.06 -7.91 30.38
C TYR A 483 7.79 -8.60 30.87
N HIS A 484 6.87 -7.86 31.48
CA HIS A 484 5.64 -8.42 32.03
C HIS A 484 4.48 -7.42 31.89
N LEU A 485 3.34 -7.89 31.37
CA LEU A 485 2.10 -7.10 31.20
C LEU A 485 2.32 -5.72 30.55
N GLY A 486 3.14 -5.66 29.49
CA GLY A 486 3.41 -4.43 28.75
C GLY A 486 4.52 -3.55 29.33
N SER A 487 5.08 -3.88 30.49
CA SER A 487 6.08 -3.07 31.19
C SER A 487 7.42 -3.78 31.37
N TRP A 488 8.51 -3.00 31.46
CA TRP A 488 9.87 -3.47 31.74
C TRP A 488 10.21 -3.31 33.22
N TYR A 489 10.82 -4.34 33.82
CA TYR A 489 11.23 -4.38 35.21
C TYR A 489 12.73 -4.64 35.32
N HIS A 490 13.42 -3.90 36.17
CA HIS A 490 14.86 -4.03 36.37
C HIS A 490 15.21 -5.40 37.00
N PRO A 491 16.42 -5.93 36.73
CA PRO A 491 16.92 -7.13 37.42
C PRO A 491 16.85 -6.96 38.94
N GLY A 492 16.32 -7.98 39.62
CA GLY A 492 16.11 -7.98 41.07
C GLY A 492 14.92 -7.13 41.55
N GLN A 493 14.25 -6.40 40.67
CA GLN A 493 13.06 -5.61 41.04
C GLN A 493 11.95 -6.54 41.52
N THR A 494 11.43 -6.24 42.70
CA THR A 494 10.31 -6.95 43.31
C THR A 494 9.01 -6.27 42.95
N LEU A 495 8.08 -7.03 42.39
CA LEU A 495 6.68 -6.64 42.25
C LEU A 495 5.92 -7.13 43.47
N HIS A 496 5.30 -6.19 44.17
CA HIS A 496 4.35 -6.48 45.22
C HIS A 496 2.96 -6.59 44.62
N THR A 497 2.58 -7.81 44.27
CA THR A 497 1.18 -8.17 44.07
C THR A 497 0.62 -8.76 45.38
N PRO A 498 -0.64 -8.51 45.74
CA PRO A 498 -1.12 -8.96 47.04
C PRO A 498 -1.06 -10.50 47.13
N GLY A 499 -0.32 -11.02 48.12
CA GLY A 499 -0.12 -12.45 48.36
C GLY A 499 0.89 -13.17 47.46
N VAL A 500 1.59 -12.47 46.55
CA VAL A 500 2.64 -13.06 45.70
C VAL A 500 3.79 -12.06 45.57
N LEU A 501 4.99 -12.49 45.99
CA LEU A 501 6.22 -11.74 45.74
C LEU A 501 6.79 -12.23 44.42
N CYS A 502 6.68 -11.40 43.38
CA CYS A 502 7.34 -11.66 42.12
C CYS A 502 8.63 -10.87 42.07
N GLN A 503 9.71 -11.49 41.63
CA GLN A 503 10.99 -10.83 41.42
C GLN A 503 11.45 -11.08 39.99
N CYS A 504 11.99 -10.05 39.37
CA CYS A 504 12.71 -10.22 38.12
C CYS A 504 14.03 -10.93 38.38
N ILE A 505 14.12 -12.20 38.01
CA ILE A 505 15.32 -13.03 38.19
C ILE A 505 15.71 -13.59 36.83
N ARG A 506 16.91 -13.23 36.37
CA ARG A 506 17.52 -13.73 35.13
C ARG A 506 16.66 -13.49 33.88
N GLY A 507 16.13 -12.27 33.71
CA GLY A 507 15.23 -11.93 32.61
C GLY A 507 13.86 -12.63 32.64
N ARG A 508 13.51 -13.31 33.73
CA ARG A 508 12.22 -13.96 33.94
C ARG A 508 11.56 -13.44 35.21
N ILE A 509 10.26 -13.22 35.14
CA ILE A 509 9.48 -13.01 36.36
C ILE A 509 9.38 -14.36 37.07
N GLN A 510 10.00 -14.46 38.24
CA GLN A 510 9.88 -15.60 39.15
C GLN A 510 9.04 -15.16 40.34
N CYS A 511 7.99 -15.90 40.63
CA CYS A 511 7.08 -15.58 41.72
C CYS A 511 7.17 -16.67 42.80
N GLU A 512 7.47 -16.28 44.03
CA GLU A 512 7.47 -17.15 45.20
C GLU A 512 6.39 -16.70 46.19
N GLY A 513 5.64 -17.68 46.70
CA GLY A 513 4.57 -17.47 47.66
C GLY A 513 3.39 -18.41 47.40
N THR A 514 2.79 -18.90 48.49
CA THR A 514 1.39 -19.34 48.42
C THR A 514 0.54 -18.08 48.46
N LYS A 515 -0.44 -18.00 47.56
CA LYS A 515 -1.49 -17.00 47.63
C LYS A 515 -2.18 -17.10 48.99
N THR A 516 -1.70 -16.35 49.97
CA THR A 516 -2.51 -15.89 51.09
C THR A 516 -2.93 -14.46 50.73
N LEU A 517 -3.82 -14.39 49.75
CA LEU A 517 -4.66 -13.22 49.58
C LEU A 517 -5.61 -13.15 50.76
N PRO A 518 -5.97 -11.95 51.24
CA PRO A 518 -6.92 -11.81 52.32
C PRO A 518 -8.20 -12.54 51.93
N SER A 519 -8.68 -13.44 52.79
CA SER A 519 -9.95 -14.16 52.61
C SER A 519 -11.17 -13.25 52.82
N VAL A 520 -11.00 -11.94 52.66
CA VAL A 520 -12.01 -10.91 52.92
C VAL A 520 -12.16 -10.10 51.65
N CYS A 521 -13.19 -10.45 50.88
CA CYS A 521 -13.63 -9.64 49.75
C CYS A 521 -14.50 -8.49 50.23
N LEU A 522 -14.65 -7.45 49.41
CA LEU A 522 -15.64 -6.39 49.65
C LEU A 522 -17.05 -6.99 49.72
N ASP A 523 -17.96 -6.33 50.45
CA ASP A 523 -19.33 -6.81 50.64
C ASP A 523 -19.99 -7.17 49.30
N GLY A 524 -20.41 -8.43 49.16
CA GLY A 524 -21.06 -8.94 47.96
C GLY A 524 -20.15 -9.63 46.93
N GLN A 525 -18.82 -9.64 47.10
CA GLN A 525 -17.89 -10.45 46.28
C GLN A 525 -17.65 -11.84 46.89
N ILE A 526 -17.39 -12.84 46.05
CA ILE A 526 -16.95 -14.18 46.46
C ILE A 526 -15.48 -14.40 46.09
N TYR A 527 -14.76 -15.10 46.96
CA TYR A 527 -13.38 -15.46 46.71
C TYR A 527 -13.31 -16.73 45.86
N HIS A 528 -12.80 -16.61 44.63
CA HIS A 528 -12.54 -17.77 43.77
C HIS A 528 -11.19 -18.37 44.11
N ASN A 529 -11.18 -19.61 44.61
CA ASN A 529 -9.96 -20.36 44.95
C ASN A 529 -9.58 -21.35 43.84
N CYS A 530 -8.80 -20.89 42.86
CA CYS A 530 -8.34 -21.73 41.75
C CYS A 530 -7.54 -22.96 42.20
N THR A 531 -6.80 -22.87 43.30
CA THR A 531 -5.95 -23.97 43.80
C THR A 531 -6.79 -25.17 44.22
N GLU A 532 -7.90 -24.94 44.90
CA GLU A 532 -8.80 -25.99 45.39
C GLU A 532 -9.65 -26.58 44.25
N ILE A 533 -10.06 -25.76 43.29
CA ILE A 533 -10.82 -26.18 42.11
C ILE A 533 -9.97 -27.10 41.22
N LEU A 534 -8.70 -26.74 40.98
CA LEU A 534 -7.78 -27.54 40.15
C LEU A 534 -7.36 -28.85 40.84
N ILE A 535 -7.28 -28.89 42.18
CA ILE A 535 -7.01 -30.12 42.94
C ILE A 535 -8.20 -31.09 42.87
N ASN A 536 -9.43 -30.58 42.97
CA ASN A 536 -10.64 -31.40 42.99
C ASN A 536 -11.13 -31.80 41.58
N ASN A 537 -10.72 -31.07 40.54
CA ASN A 537 -11.06 -31.37 39.14
C ASN A 537 -9.90 -31.05 38.18
N PRO A 538 -8.90 -31.94 38.06
CA PRO A 538 -7.71 -31.73 37.24
C PRO A 538 -7.96 -31.62 35.72
N ALA A 539 -9.14 -32.03 35.25
CA ALA A 539 -9.54 -32.01 33.85
C ALA A 539 -10.55 -30.89 33.52
N GLY A 540 -10.91 -30.06 34.50
CA GLY A 540 -11.88 -28.97 34.35
C GLY A 540 -11.24 -27.62 34.03
N ASN A 541 -11.90 -26.81 33.21
CA ASN A 541 -11.58 -25.38 33.06
C ASN A 541 -11.94 -24.66 34.36
N ALA A 542 -10.95 -24.36 35.20
CA ALA A 542 -11.15 -23.51 36.37
C ALA A 542 -11.11 -22.03 35.93
N GLN A 543 -12.14 -21.26 36.30
CA GLN A 543 -12.21 -19.81 36.07
C GLN A 543 -12.05 -19.08 37.41
N GLY A 544 -11.14 -18.13 37.45
CA GLY A 544 -10.84 -17.29 38.61
C GLY A 544 -11.22 -15.82 38.39
N SER A 545 -10.58 -14.92 39.14
CA SER A 545 -10.80 -13.47 39.05
C SER A 545 -10.44 -12.87 37.69
N GLU A 546 -9.63 -13.54 36.87
CA GLU A 546 -9.34 -13.15 35.48
C GLU A 546 -10.57 -13.21 34.57
N CYS A 547 -11.58 -14.01 34.94
CA CYS A 547 -12.86 -14.06 34.26
C CYS A 547 -13.93 -13.21 34.96
N SER A 548 -13.53 -12.34 35.90
CA SER A 548 -14.48 -11.46 36.61
C SER A 548 -15.19 -10.55 35.62
N LYS A 549 -16.52 -10.64 35.65
CA LYS A 549 -17.38 -9.82 34.82
C LYS A 549 -17.56 -8.46 35.47
N THR A 550 -17.41 -7.40 34.68
CA THR A 550 -17.74 -6.01 34.99
C THR A 550 -18.88 -5.58 34.07
N CYS A 551 -19.51 -4.46 34.37
CA CYS A 551 -20.53 -3.91 33.48
C CYS A 551 -20.02 -3.61 32.05
N GLN A 552 -18.72 -3.40 31.90
CA GLN A 552 -18.08 -3.10 30.62
C GLN A 552 -17.64 -4.35 29.84
N ASN A 553 -17.43 -5.50 30.50
CA ASN A 553 -16.91 -6.71 29.85
C ASN A 553 -17.86 -7.94 29.96
N LYS A 554 -19.09 -7.73 30.45
CA LYS A 554 -20.06 -8.80 30.73
C LYS A 554 -20.31 -9.75 29.56
N ASP A 555 -20.30 -9.22 28.33
CA ASP A 555 -20.58 -9.97 27.09
C ASP A 555 -19.32 -10.54 26.41
N LEU A 556 -18.13 -10.20 26.89
CA LEU A 556 -16.87 -10.67 26.31
C LEU A 556 -16.53 -12.09 26.80
N PRO A 557 -16.10 -13.01 25.92
CA PRO A 557 -15.60 -14.31 26.34
C PRO A 557 -14.31 -14.14 27.17
N CYS A 558 -14.10 -15.00 28.17
CA CYS A 558 -12.90 -14.93 29.01
C CYS A 558 -11.65 -15.24 28.14
N PRO A 559 -10.69 -14.31 27.99
CA PRO A 559 -9.64 -14.41 26.98
C PRO A 559 -8.43 -15.27 27.39
N LEU A 560 -8.47 -15.98 28.53
CA LEU A 560 -7.32 -16.67 29.12
C LEU A 560 -7.62 -18.12 29.56
N SER A 561 -6.61 -18.98 29.44
CA SER A 561 -6.65 -20.40 29.83
C SER A 561 -6.00 -20.70 31.20
N LEU A 562 -5.70 -19.67 31.99
CA LEU A 562 -5.06 -19.82 33.32
C LEU A 562 -5.94 -19.21 34.43
N CYS A 563 -6.38 -20.05 35.36
CA CYS A 563 -7.17 -19.66 36.53
C CYS A 563 -6.35 -18.85 37.53
N VAL A 564 -6.81 -17.64 37.86
CA VAL A 564 -6.19 -16.73 38.83
C VAL A 564 -7.12 -16.57 40.04
N SER A 565 -6.75 -17.10 41.22
CA SER A 565 -7.57 -16.90 42.44
C SER A 565 -7.75 -15.41 42.80
N GLY A 566 -8.93 -15.00 43.23
CA GLY A 566 -9.20 -13.62 43.62
C GLY A 566 -10.68 -13.38 43.88
N CYS A 567 -11.02 -12.19 44.35
CA CYS A 567 -12.40 -11.79 44.53
C CYS A 567 -13.02 -11.50 43.17
N ALA A 568 -14.19 -12.08 42.92
CA ALA A 568 -15.03 -11.71 41.79
C ALA A 568 -16.47 -11.61 42.29
N CYS A 569 -17.33 -11.03 41.48
CA CYS A 569 -18.74 -11.09 41.78
C CYS A 569 -19.25 -12.53 41.72
N PRO A 570 -20.28 -12.87 42.54
CA PRO A 570 -20.97 -14.14 42.45
C PRO A 570 -21.37 -14.45 41.01
N GLN A 571 -21.56 -15.73 40.73
CA GLN A 571 -22.16 -16.12 39.47
C GLN A 571 -23.43 -15.31 39.21
N ASP A 572 -23.58 -14.82 37.97
CA ASP A 572 -24.66 -13.94 37.53
C ASP A 572 -24.61 -12.48 38.05
N TYR A 573 -23.54 -12.07 38.73
CA TYR A 573 -23.29 -10.68 39.11
C TYR A 573 -22.05 -10.13 38.39
N VAL A 574 -22.02 -8.81 38.25
CA VAL A 574 -20.92 -8.07 37.63
C VAL A 574 -20.45 -6.93 38.52
N TRP A 575 -19.17 -6.62 38.41
CA TRP A 575 -18.53 -5.58 39.20
C TRP A 575 -18.73 -4.20 38.59
N HIS A 576 -19.19 -3.25 39.42
CA HIS A 576 -19.32 -1.84 39.06
C HIS A 576 -19.36 -0.98 40.33
N ASP A 577 -18.57 0.10 40.38
CA ASP A 577 -18.50 1.07 41.50
C ASP A 577 -18.40 0.43 42.90
N ASP A 578 -17.40 -0.44 43.07
CA ASP A 578 -17.07 -1.12 44.34
C ASP A 578 -18.17 -2.02 44.91
N ARG A 579 -19.12 -2.46 44.06
CA ARG A 579 -20.18 -3.40 44.44
C ARG A 579 -20.49 -4.38 43.32
N CYS A 580 -21.02 -5.54 43.72
CA CYS A 580 -21.60 -6.50 42.78
C CYS A 580 -23.05 -6.14 42.51
N ILE A 581 -23.36 -5.86 41.25
CA ILE A 581 -24.72 -5.60 40.78
C ILE A 581 -25.11 -6.65 39.76
N LEU A 582 -26.39 -6.77 39.47
CA LEU A 582 -26.83 -7.67 38.43
C LEU A 582 -26.46 -7.09 37.05
N PRO A 583 -26.19 -7.92 36.02
CA PRO A 583 -25.94 -7.47 34.65
C PRO A 583 -27.02 -6.52 34.11
N GLU A 584 -28.26 -6.68 34.58
CA GLU A 584 -29.42 -5.81 34.30
C GLU A 584 -29.35 -4.44 34.96
N ASP A 585 -28.67 -4.32 36.10
CA ASP A 585 -28.49 -3.07 36.84
C ASP A 585 -27.30 -2.25 36.33
N CYS A 586 -26.52 -2.81 35.40
CA CYS A 586 -25.37 -2.10 34.83
C CYS A 586 -25.75 -0.75 34.25
N PRO A 587 -25.05 0.33 34.64
CA PRO A 587 -25.19 1.59 33.95
C PRO A 587 -24.52 1.51 32.58
N CYS A 588 -25.04 2.31 31.68
CA CYS A 588 -24.48 2.49 30.36
C CYS A 588 -23.54 3.68 30.39
N TYR A 589 -22.39 3.52 29.75
CA TYR A 589 -21.38 4.56 29.69
C TYR A 589 -21.60 5.42 28.44
N HIS A 590 -21.66 6.74 28.59
CA HIS A 590 -21.74 7.71 27.48
C HIS A 590 -21.14 9.06 27.91
N ASN A 591 -20.33 9.70 27.04
CA ASN A 591 -19.66 10.99 27.29
C ASN A 591 -19.01 11.12 28.68
N SER A 592 -18.24 10.10 29.07
CA SER A 592 -17.55 10.04 30.37
C SER A 592 -18.45 10.06 31.61
N LYS A 593 -19.74 9.69 31.46
CA LYS A 593 -20.72 9.64 32.54
C LYS A 593 -21.44 8.30 32.57
N ASP A 594 -21.68 7.80 33.78
CA ASP A 594 -22.51 6.62 34.00
C ASP A 594 -24.00 6.99 34.01
N HIS A 595 -24.76 6.27 33.21
CA HIS A 595 -26.20 6.42 33.07
C HIS A 595 -26.88 5.19 33.64
N PRO A 596 -27.68 5.30 34.72
CA PRO A 596 -28.32 4.15 35.35
C PRO A 596 -29.15 3.32 34.38
N SER A 597 -29.25 2.01 34.60
CA SER A 597 -30.18 1.17 33.83
C SER A 597 -31.61 1.72 33.93
N GLY A 598 -32.29 1.84 32.79
CA GLY A 598 -33.59 2.52 32.64
C GLY A 598 -33.51 4.01 32.33
N SER A 599 -32.33 4.62 32.35
CA SER A 599 -32.15 6.01 31.89
C SER A 599 -32.27 6.12 30.37
N SER A 600 -32.71 7.29 29.91
CA SER A 600 -32.79 7.62 28.49
C SER A 600 -31.91 8.82 28.21
N ILE A 601 -31.09 8.74 27.17
CA ILE A 601 -30.39 9.88 26.58
C ILE A 601 -30.89 10.08 25.15
N ASN A 602 -30.74 11.29 24.64
CA ASN A 602 -30.94 11.55 23.23
C ASN A 602 -29.55 11.67 22.57
N VAL A 603 -29.31 10.83 21.57
CA VAL A 603 -28.14 10.91 20.68
C VAL A 603 -28.70 11.27 19.31
N ASP A 604 -28.42 12.49 18.88
CA ASP A 604 -29.02 13.13 17.69
C ASP A 604 -30.56 13.11 17.74
N CYS A 605 -31.22 12.40 16.84
CA CYS A 605 -32.69 12.24 16.82
C CYS A 605 -33.18 10.95 17.54
N ASN A 606 -32.24 10.14 18.02
CA ASN A 606 -32.51 8.84 18.61
C ASN A 606 -32.57 8.91 20.13
N THR A 607 -33.53 8.19 20.70
CA THR A 607 -33.61 8.00 22.14
C THR A 607 -32.93 6.68 22.48
N CYS A 608 -31.79 6.76 23.15
CA CYS A 608 -31.06 5.62 23.66
C CYS A 608 -31.49 5.33 25.08
N ASN A 609 -32.11 4.17 25.27
CA ASN A 609 -32.46 3.65 26.58
C ASN A 609 -31.33 2.76 27.04
N CYS A 610 -30.77 3.11 28.19
CA CYS A 610 -29.84 2.24 28.86
C CYS A 610 -30.60 1.03 29.40
N THR A 611 -30.25 -0.16 28.92
CA THR A 611 -30.78 -1.41 29.45
C THR A 611 -29.61 -2.33 29.70
N ALA A 612 -29.38 -2.68 30.96
CA ALA A 612 -28.36 -3.66 31.33
C ALA A 612 -26.98 -3.26 30.74
N GLY A 613 -26.46 -2.08 31.02
CA GLY A 613 -25.12 -1.66 30.55
C GLY A 613 -24.97 -1.48 29.05
N ARG A 614 -26.05 -1.63 28.28
CA ARG A 614 -26.06 -1.43 26.83
C ARG A 614 -27.07 -0.36 26.45
N TRP A 615 -26.66 0.52 25.55
CA TRP A 615 -27.58 1.45 24.90
C TRP A 615 -28.41 0.69 23.88
N THR A 616 -29.72 0.72 24.07
CA THR A 616 -30.70 0.38 23.05
C THR A 616 -31.28 1.68 22.52
N CYS A 617 -30.77 2.10 21.38
CA CYS A 617 -31.24 3.30 20.71
C CYS A 617 -32.44 2.98 19.84
N THR A 618 -33.39 3.91 19.78
CA THR A 618 -34.29 3.94 18.63
C THR A 618 -33.45 4.02 17.36
N ASP A 619 -33.96 3.46 16.28
CA ASP A 619 -33.32 3.50 14.97
C ASP A 619 -34.13 4.44 14.06
N ARG A 620 -34.20 5.70 14.48
CA ARG A 620 -34.76 6.80 13.69
C ARG A 620 -33.63 7.32 12.82
N LEU A 621 -33.94 7.46 11.54
CA LEU A 621 -33.08 8.17 10.61
C LEU A 621 -32.99 9.62 11.08
N CYS A 622 -31.77 10.13 11.25
CA CYS A 622 -31.50 11.49 11.67
C CYS A 622 -31.11 12.34 10.46
N GLY A 623 -31.46 13.63 10.50
CA GLY A 623 -31.00 14.54 9.45
C GLY A 623 -29.48 14.67 9.47
N GLY A 624 -28.91 15.05 8.32
CA GLY A 624 -27.48 15.30 8.18
C GLY A 624 -27.20 16.78 7.95
N GLU A 625 -26.01 17.24 8.36
CA GLU A 625 -25.49 18.55 8.01
C GLU A 625 -24.11 18.40 7.37
N CYS A 626 -23.97 18.94 6.17
CA CYS A 626 -22.69 19.18 5.53
C CYS A 626 -22.32 20.65 5.68
N SER A 627 -21.05 20.95 5.92
CA SER A 627 -20.56 22.32 6.04
C SER A 627 -19.34 22.59 5.20
N VAL A 628 -19.25 23.84 4.72
CA VAL A 628 -18.04 24.40 4.12
C VAL A 628 -17.68 25.65 4.91
N ILE A 629 -16.52 25.64 5.54
CA ILE A 629 -16.07 26.63 6.52
C ILE A 629 -14.75 27.22 6.04
N GLY A 630 -14.51 28.50 6.34
CA GLY A 630 -13.22 29.13 6.05
C GLY A 630 -12.90 29.14 4.57
N GLU A 631 -11.63 29.00 4.23
CA GLU A 631 -11.16 29.05 2.85
C GLU A 631 -11.54 27.78 2.05
N ASP A 632 -11.34 26.61 2.64
CA ASP A 632 -11.33 25.35 1.92
C ASP A 632 -11.70 24.12 2.76
N HIS A 633 -12.24 24.31 3.97
CA HIS A 633 -12.54 23.21 4.89
C HIS A 633 -13.96 22.67 4.71
N PHE A 634 -14.09 21.38 4.44
CA PHE A 634 -15.37 20.69 4.24
C PHE A 634 -15.60 19.65 5.34
N HIS A 635 -16.86 19.53 5.75
CA HIS A 635 -17.36 18.46 6.60
C HIS A 635 -18.58 17.85 5.91
N THR A 636 -18.50 16.57 5.57
CA THR A 636 -19.58 15.84 4.87
C THR A 636 -20.76 15.57 5.80
N PHE A 637 -21.86 15.06 5.23
CA PHE A 637 -23.03 14.69 6.01
C PHE A 637 -22.77 13.58 7.04
N ASP A 638 -21.85 12.65 6.73
CA ASP A 638 -21.58 11.50 7.59
C ASP A 638 -20.41 11.74 8.56
N GLY A 639 -19.67 12.85 8.41
CA GLY A 639 -18.71 13.36 9.39
C GLY A 639 -17.24 13.37 8.95
N THR A 640 -16.97 13.22 7.65
CA THR A 640 -15.63 13.27 7.07
C THR A 640 -15.15 14.71 6.89
N TRP A 641 -13.96 15.01 7.43
CA TRP A 641 -13.27 16.28 7.20
C TRP A 641 -12.30 16.18 6.03
N PHE A 642 -12.35 17.15 5.12
CA PHE A 642 -11.36 17.29 4.07
C PHE A 642 -11.15 18.73 3.64
N ASP A 643 -9.98 19.02 3.08
CA ASP A 643 -9.62 20.34 2.59
C ASP A 643 -9.52 20.32 1.06
N PHE A 644 -10.12 21.33 0.41
CA PHE A 644 -10.13 21.46 -1.05
C PHE A 644 -10.30 22.93 -1.51
N SER A 645 -9.22 23.53 -2.02
CA SER A 645 -9.25 24.89 -2.60
C SER A 645 -9.41 24.83 -4.11
N GLY A 646 -10.56 25.28 -4.63
CA GLY A 646 -10.81 25.33 -6.06
C GLY A 646 -11.43 26.63 -6.56
N ASP A 647 -10.99 27.08 -7.74
CA ASP A 647 -11.41 28.36 -8.35
C ASP A 647 -12.56 28.25 -9.36
N CYS A 648 -13.23 27.09 -9.39
CA CYS A 648 -14.38 26.82 -10.25
C CYS A 648 -15.71 26.91 -9.46
N GLU A 649 -16.81 26.72 -10.16
CA GLU A 649 -18.11 26.40 -9.55
C GLU A 649 -18.19 24.87 -9.34
N TYR A 650 -18.48 24.45 -8.11
CA TYR A 650 -18.50 23.04 -7.69
C TYR A 650 -19.87 22.63 -7.19
N ILE A 651 -20.20 21.34 -7.35
CA ILE A 651 -21.41 20.74 -6.78
C ILE A 651 -21.14 20.36 -5.32
N LEU A 652 -21.88 21.00 -4.43
CA LEU A 652 -21.82 20.71 -3.00
C LEU A 652 -22.68 19.48 -2.65
N ALA A 653 -23.94 19.49 -3.09
CA ALA A 653 -24.86 18.36 -2.92
C ALA A 653 -25.90 18.33 -4.05
N THR A 654 -26.23 17.15 -4.55
CA THR A 654 -27.29 16.91 -5.54
C THR A 654 -27.86 15.51 -5.38
N ASP A 655 -29.10 15.30 -5.81
CA ASP A 655 -29.70 13.97 -5.96
C ASP A 655 -29.59 13.43 -7.41
N GLU A 656 -28.85 14.12 -8.27
CA GLU A 656 -28.53 13.67 -9.64
C GLU A 656 -27.26 12.79 -9.64
N CYS A 657 -27.37 11.61 -9.02
CA CYS A 657 -26.25 10.69 -8.85
C CYS A 657 -26.29 9.61 -9.94
N GLY A 658 -25.61 9.88 -11.07
CA GLY A 658 -25.56 8.98 -12.22
C GLY A 658 -26.44 9.44 -13.38
N THR A 659 -27.30 8.57 -13.90
CA THR A 659 -28.13 8.85 -15.10
C THR A 659 -29.57 9.27 -14.79
N THR A 660 -29.97 9.23 -13.53
CA THR A 660 -31.31 9.64 -13.10
C THR A 660 -31.36 11.16 -12.92
N PRO A 661 -32.31 11.87 -13.58
CA PRO A 661 -32.49 13.30 -13.36
C PRO A 661 -32.81 13.59 -11.89
N GLY A 662 -31.98 14.44 -11.26
CA GLY A 662 -32.19 14.92 -9.90
C GLY A 662 -33.27 16.00 -9.81
N ASN A 663 -33.78 16.22 -8.61
CA ASN A 663 -34.72 17.29 -8.27
C ASN A 663 -34.03 18.53 -7.72
N PHE A 664 -32.77 18.44 -7.27
CA PHE A 664 -32.03 19.60 -6.82
C PHE A 664 -30.52 19.51 -7.04
N LYS A 665 -29.89 20.68 -7.07
CA LYS A 665 -28.43 20.81 -7.11
C LYS A 665 -28.01 22.08 -6.40
N VAL A 666 -27.16 21.92 -5.40
CA VAL A 666 -26.49 23.00 -4.67
C VAL A 666 -25.09 23.14 -5.25
N THR A 667 -24.76 24.31 -5.80
CA THR A 667 -23.41 24.64 -6.23
C THR A 667 -22.91 25.89 -5.53
N PHE A 668 -21.60 26.01 -5.40
CA PHE A 668 -20.97 27.24 -4.95
C PHE A 668 -19.79 27.59 -5.84
N LYS A 669 -19.45 28.88 -5.86
CA LYS A 669 -18.26 29.40 -6.50
C LYS A 669 -17.52 30.31 -5.52
N SER A 670 -16.26 29.97 -5.25
CA SER A 670 -15.36 30.80 -4.44
C SER A 670 -14.93 32.06 -5.20
N THR A 671 -14.83 33.18 -4.51
CA THR A 671 -14.35 34.45 -5.05
C THR A 671 -13.15 34.93 -4.22
N PRO A 672 -11.96 34.98 -4.81
CA PRO A 672 -10.78 35.50 -4.13
C PRO A 672 -10.88 37.00 -3.86
N CYS A 673 -10.40 37.47 -2.70
CA CYS A 673 -10.28 38.90 -2.38
C CYS A 673 -8.98 39.52 -2.83
N ASP A 674 -7.95 38.69 -3.02
CA ASP A 674 -6.59 39.18 -3.15
C ASP A 674 -5.81 38.50 -4.27
N THR A 675 -4.58 38.98 -4.46
CA THR A 675 -3.69 38.53 -5.53
C THR A 675 -3.04 37.16 -5.25
N LEU A 676 -3.18 36.64 -4.03
CA LEU A 676 -2.64 35.33 -3.62
C LEU A 676 -3.69 34.22 -3.69
N GLY A 677 -4.96 34.56 -3.98
CA GLY A 677 -6.03 33.59 -4.22
C GLY A 677 -6.92 33.31 -3.01
N TYR A 678 -6.79 34.07 -1.91
CA TYR A 678 -7.57 33.82 -0.69
C TYR A 678 -9.07 34.06 -0.87
N VAL A 679 -9.89 33.10 -0.46
CA VAL A 679 -11.35 33.14 -0.58
C VAL A 679 -11.97 33.85 0.63
N CYS A 680 -12.61 35.00 0.41
CA CYS A 680 -13.41 35.70 1.45
C CYS A 680 -14.90 35.71 1.17
N SER A 681 -15.34 35.38 -0.04
CA SER A 681 -16.77 35.31 -0.34
C SER A 681 -17.08 34.17 -1.29
N ARG A 682 -18.27 33.62 -1.15
CA ARG A 682 -18.80 32.56 -2.01
C ARG A 682 -20.09 33.04 -2.68
N THR A 683 -20.33 32.59 -3.90
CA THR A 683 -21.62 32.73 -4.58
C THR A 683 -22.29 31.36 -4.56
N LEU A 684 -23.52 31.28 -4.07
CA LEU A 684 -24.29 30.05 -4.00
C LEU A 684 -25.33 30.01 -5.14
N SER A 685 -25.42 28.89 -5.85
CA SER A 685 -26.51 28.63 -6.79
C SER A 685 -27.30 27.40 -6.36
N LEU A 686 -28.61 27.53 -6.23
CA LEU A 686 -29.54 26.44 -5.96
C LEU A 686 -30.44 26.24 -7.17
N THR A 687 -30.46 25.02 -7.72
CA THR A 687 -31.35 24.65 -8.82
C THR A 687 -32.39 23.65 -8.32
N LEU A 688 -33.67 23.86 -8.65
CA LEU A 688 -34.80 23.08 -8.16
C LEU A 688 -35.70 22.57 -9.30
N GLY A 689 -36.17 21.33 -9.19
CA GLY A 689 -37.11 20.67 -10.11
C GLY A 689 -36.45 19.89 -11.26
N VAL A 690 -37.16 18.87 -11.76
CA VAL A 690 -36.69 17.91 -12.79
C VAL A 690 -36.43 18.52 -14.17
N SER A 691 -37.00 19.69 -14.47
CA SER A 691 -36.81 20.42 -15.72
C SER A 691 -35.76 21.53 -15.64
N TRP A 692 -35.11 21.72 -14.48
CA TRP A 692 -34.03 22.69 -14.24
C TRP A 692 -34.36 24.15 -14.63
N TRP A 693 -35.64 24.46 -14.80
CA TRP A 693 -36.18 25.73 -15.28
C TRP A 693 -36.01 26.91 -14.31
N LEU A 694 -35.72 26.62 -13.03
CA LEU A 694 -35.55 27.62 -11.98
C LEU A 694 -34.17 27.49 -11.31
N GLN A 695 -33.32 28.48 -11.57
CA GLN A 695 -32.03 28.64 -10.90
C GLN A 695 -32.04 29.89 -10.01
N LEU A 696 -31.85 29.68 -8.71
CA LEU A 696 -31.65 30.73 -7.72
C LEU A 696 -30.16 30.99 -7.59
N ARG A 697 -29.70 32.19 -7.95
CA ARG A 697 -28.31 32.60 -7.69
C ARG A 697 -28.28 33.67 -6.62
N VAL A 698 -27.56 33.39 -5.54
CA VAL A 698 -27.39 34.29 -4.40
C VAL A 698 -25.91 34.63 -4.29
N GLY A 699 -25.58 35.92 -4.30
CA GLY A 699 -24.20 36.37 -4.21
C GLY A 699 -24.05 37.85 -3.93
N ILE A 700 -22.81 38.28 -3.79
CA ILE A 700 -22.43 39.67 -3.56
C ILE A 700 -21.98 40.30 -4.89
N LEU A 701 -22.64 41.38 -5.33
CA LEU A 701 -22.12 42.24 -6.39
C LEU A 701 -21.33 43.37 -5.72
N TYR A 702 -20.00 43.30 -5.82
CA TYR A 702 -19.17 44.43 -5.44
C TYR A 702 -19.31 45.56 -6.47
N PRO A 703 -19.46 46.83 -6.04
CA PRO A 703 -19.65 47.29 -4.67
C PRO A 703 -21.14 47.54 -4.38
N SER A 704 -21.65 46.98 -3.28
CA SER A 704 -22.80 47.47 -2.49
C SER A 704 -24.22 46.93 -2.71
N ASN A 705 -24.50 45.83 -3.42
CA ASN A 705 -25.80 45.14 -3.24
C ASN A 705 -25.66 43.61 -3.23
N ASN A 706 -26.11 42.99 -2.13
CA ASN A 706 -26.47 41.57 -2.14
C ASN A 706 -27.66 41.40 -3.07
N PHE A 707 -27.61 40.39 -3.92
CA PHE A 707 -28.69 40.11 -4.86
C PHE A 707 -29.11 38.66 -4.76
N ILE A 708 -30.43 38.45 -4.85
CA ILE A 708 -31.01 37.15 -5.19
C ILE A 708 -31.53 37.32 -6.61
N ARG A 709 -30.92 36.64 -7.58
CA ARG A 709 -31.37 36.67 -8.96
C ARG A 709 -32.02 35.34 -9.31
N LEU A 710 -33.32 35.40 -9.56
CA LEU A 710 -34.07 34.31 -10.19
C LEU A 710 -33.70 34.30 -11.68
N LEU A 711 -33.09 33.20 -12.13
CA LEU A 711 -32.80 32.93 -13.52
C LEU A 711 -33.85 31.91 -14.00
N SER A 712 -34.98 32.39 -14.53
CA SER A 712 -36.00 31.56 -15.18
C SER A 712 -36.10 31.95 -16.66
N ASP A 713 -36.17 30.96 -17.57
CA ASP A 713 -36.48 31.20 -18.98
C ASP A 713 -37.99 31.43 -19.12
N GLU A 714 -38.43 32.66 -19.36
CA GLU A 714 -39.85 33.09 -19.34
C GLU A 714 -40.73 32.46 -20.45
N THR A 715 -40.29 31.42 -21.17
CA THR A 715 -41.00 30.95 -22.38
C THR A 715 -41.62 29.54 -22.32
N SER A 716 -41.55 28.81 -21.20
CA SER A 716 -42.17 27.47 -21.12
C SER A 716 -42.82 27.11 -19.78
N LEU A 717 -43.63 28.02 -19.23
CA LEU A 717 -44.71 27.68 -18.29
C LEU A 717 -45.87 27.01 -19.06
N ALA A 718 -45.62 25.87 -19.69
CA ALA A 718 -46.68 25.08 -20.34
C ALA A 718 -46.40 23.58 -20.22
N GLN A 719 -47.07 22.97 -19.23
CA GLN A 719 -47.43 21.55 -19.18
C GLN A 719 -46.27 20.55 -19.27
N SER A 720 -45.59 20.32 -18.15
CA SER A 720 -44.98 19.01 -17.89
C SER A 720 -45.56 18.43 -16.59
N ASN A 721 -46.03 17.18 -16.67
CA ASN A 721 -46.52 16.40 -15.54
C ASN A 721 -45.34 15.90 -14.69
N GLY A 722 -44.65 16.79 -13.99
CA GLY A 722 -43.52 16.46 -13.11
C GLY A 722 -43.43 17.43 -11.92
N VAL A 723 -43.16 16.92 -10.73
CA VAL A 723 -43.28 17.57 -9.42
C VAL A 723 -42.56 18.95 -9.36
N ASP A 724 -43.30 19.99 -8.99
CA ASP A 724 -42.76 21.33 -8.71
C ASP A 724 -42.32 21.45 -7.23
N VAL A 725 -41.05 21.80 -7.00
CA VAL A 725 -40.43 21.89 -5.67
C VAL A 725 -40.69 23.29 -5.09
N GLN A 726 -41.57 23.38 -4.08
CA GLN A 726 -41.82 24.63 -3.36
C GLN A 726 -40.63 25.00 -2.48
N TYR A 727 -40.33 26.29 -2.35
CA TYR A 727 -39.21 26.82 -1.56
C TYR A 727 -39.56 28.16 -0.89
N GLU A 728 -38.82 28.49 0.16
CA GLU A 728 -38.91 29.76 0.88
C GLU A 728 -37.51 30.33 1.12
N ILE A 729 -37.35 31.65 1.02
CA ILE A 729 -36.08 32.35 1.19
C ILE A 729 -36.24 33.38 2.30
N ILE A 730 -35.48 33.22 3.38
CA ILE A 730 -35.60 34.02 4.60
C ILE A 730 -34.22 34.50 5.05
N ARG A 731 -34.10 35.76 5.46
CA ARG A 731 -32.89 36.28 6.11
C ARG A 731 -33.10 36.32 7.63
N ARG A 732 -32.19 35.69 8.38
CA ARG A 732 -32.24 35.58 9.86
C ARG A 732 -30.84 35.63 10.45
N GLY A 733 -30.64 36.44 11.49
CA GLY A 733 -29.30 36.69 12.04
C GLY A 733 -28.33 37.12 10.93
N PHE A 734 -27.18 36.46 10.84
CA PHE A 734 -26.21 36.66 9.76
C PHE A 734 -26.44 35.79 8.52
N PHE A 735 -27.49 34.95 8.49
CA PHE A 735 -27.68 33.95 7.46
C PHE A 735 -28.81 34.28 6.49
N GLN A 736 -28.56 33.99 5.21
CA GLN A 736 -29.60 33.73 4.23
C GLN A 736 -29.95 32.25 4.27
N ILE A 737 -31.21 31.94 4.56
CA ILE A 737 -31.74 30.59 4.72
C ILE A 737 -32.69 30.30 3.55
N VAL A 738 -32.48 29.19 2.86
CA VAL A 738 -33.40 28.67 1.84
C VAL A 738 -33.92 27.32 2.29
N THR A 739 -35.21 27.21 2.53
CA THR A 739 -35.88 25.95 2.89
C THR A 739 -36.70 25.45 1.71
N THR A 740 -36.82 24.13 1.58
CA THR A 740 -37.54 23.52 0.46
C THR A 740 -38.52 22.45 0.93
N SER A 741 -39.56 22.22 0.13
CA SER A 741 -40.58 21.19 0.41
C SER A 741 -40.10 19.74 0.27
N ILE A 742 -38.85 19.53 -0.16
CA ILE A 742 -38.18 18.22 -0.24
C ILE A 742 -37.29 17.94 0.98
N GLY A 743 -37.27 18.83 1.98
CA GLY A 743 -36.49 18.63 3.21
C GLY A 743 -35.03 19.07 3.12
N LEU A 744 -34.65 19.81 2.07
CA LEU A 744 -33.34 20.48 1.96
C LEU A 744 -33.43 21.89 2.53
N THR A 745 -32.49 22.25 3.41
CA THR A 745 -32.28 23.60 3.94
C THR A 745 -30.84 24.03 3.70
N VAL A 746 -30.62 25.21 3.15
CA VAL A 746 -29.28 25.77 2.95
C VAL A 746 -29.14 27.08 3.71
N LEU A 747 -28.14 27.17 4.57
CA LEU A 747 -27.77 28.38 5.31
C LEU A 747 -26.46 28.90 4.75
N TRP A 748 -26.40 30.19 4.42
CA TRP A 748 -25.18 30.85 3.97
C TRP A 748 -25.04 32.19 4.69
N ASP A 749 -23.87 32.45 5.28
CA ASP A 749 -23.62 33.64 6.11
C ASP A 749 -23.25 34.90 5.32
N GLU A 750 -23.51 34.88 4.01
CA GLU A 750 -23.11 35.91 3.06
C GLU A 750 -21.58 36.03 2.87
N ALA A 751 -20.77 35.25 3.57
CA ALA A 751 -19.31 35.23 3.48
C ALA A 751 -18.85 33.84 3.01
N THR A 752 -18.15 33.12 3.88
CA THR A 752 -17.56 31.81 3.59
C THR A 752 -18.38 30.65 4.14
N ARG A 753 -19.14 30.77 5.24
CA ARG A 753 -19.81 29.61 5.85
C ARG A 753 -21.06 29.20 5.07
N ILE A 754 -21.08 27.96 4.60
CA ILE A 754 -22.22 27.32 3.96
C ILE A 754 -22.57 26.06 4.76
N TYR A 755 -23.83 25.93 5.14
CA TYR A 755 -24.37 24.71 5.76
C TYR A 755 -25.50 24.17 4.89
N VAL A 756 -25.40 22.91 4.50
CA VAL A 756 -26.45 22.18 3.79
C VAL A 756 -27.02 21.17 4.76
N GLN A 757 -28.29 21.33 5.12
CA GLN A 757 -29.00 20.46 6.03
C GLN A 757 -30.05 19.66 5.26
N VAL A 758 -30.15 18.38 5.57
CA VAL A 758 -31.14 17.47 5.00
C VAL A 758 -31.96 16.82 6.11
N ALA A 759 -33.29 16.90 5.99
CA ALA A 759 -34.20 16.30 6.95
C ALA A 759 -34.34 14.80 6.69
N ALA A 760 -34.31 13.98 7.75
CA ALA A 760 -34.58 12.55 7.64
C ALA A 760 -36.06 12.21 7.35
N PHE A 761 -36.99 13.08 7.76
CA PHE A 761 -38.42 12.95 7.47
C PHE A 761 -39.02 14.32 7.14
N HIS A 762 -39.70 14.43 5.99
CA HIS A 762 -40.46 15.63 5.63
C HIS A 762 -41.93 15.27 5.39
N SER A 763 -42.83 15.67 6.30
CA SER A 763 -44.28 15.54 6.09
C SER A 763 -44.84 16.83 5.51
N ARG A 764 -45.37 16.81 4.28
CA ARG A 764 -46.08 17.99 3.74
C ARG A 764 -47.27 18.39 4.62
N ILE A 765 -47.36 19.70 4.84
CA ILE A 765 -48.55 20.42 5.29
C ILE A 765 -49.73 20.09 4.35
N LYS A 766 -50.91 19.91 4.95
CA LYS A 766 -52.20 19.57 4.31
C LYS A 766 -52.53 20.49 3.13
N LEU A 767 -52.51 19.97 1.92
CA LEU A 767 -53.41 20.39 0.84
C LEU A 767 -54.04 19.15 0.20
N TRP A 768 -55.33 19.28 -0.07
CA TRP A 768 -56.33 18.25 -0.31
C TRP A 768 -55.92 17.13 -1.28
N HIS A 769 -55.99 15.88 -0.76
CA HIS A 769 -56.12 14.63 -1.51
C HIS A 769 -54.95 14.23 -2.43
N LEU A 770 -53.78 13.90 -1.88
CA LEU A 770 -52.84 12.92 -2.44
C LEU A 770 -51.85 12.44 -1.36
N GLU A 771 -51.47 11.16 -1.44
CA GLU A 771 -50.70 10.39 -0.46
C GLU A 771 -49.37 11.04 -0.01
N LYS A 772 -48.98 10.73 1.23
CA LYS A 772 -47.67 11.06 1.81
C LYS A 772 -46.55 10.46 0.95
N VAL A 773 -45.87 11.26 0.14
CA VAL A 773 -44.61 10.86 -0.51
C VAL A 773 -43.47 11.20 0.45
N CYS A 774 -42.90 10.20 1.11
CA CYS A 774 -41.64 10.33 1.85
C CYS A 774 -40.49 10.36 0.83
N ILE A 775 -39.82 11.51 0.68
CA ILE A 775 -38.55 11.59 -0.05
C ILE A 775 -37.45 11.31 0.99
N LEU A 776 -36.95 10.08 1.00
CA LEU A 776 -35.73 9.73 1.72
C LEU A 776 -34.54 10.19 0.87
N LEU A 777 -33.75 11.14 1.36
CA LEU A 777 -32.51 11.62 0.73
C LEU A 777 -31.28 10.80 1.14
N GLN A 778 -31.36 10.04 2.25
CA GLN A 778 -30.27 9.18 2.71
C GLN A 778 -29.86 8.16 1.64
N GLY A 779 -28.55 8.08 1.37
CA GLY A 779 -27.95 7.23 0.34
C GLY A 779 -28.35 7.60 -1.10
N LYS A 780 -28.93 8.79 -1.31
CA LYS A 780 -29.32 9.30 -2.64
C LYS A 780 -28.63 10.60 -3.01
N LEU A 781 -27.80 11.12 -2.12
CA LEU A 781 -27.05 12.33 -2.38
C LEU A 781 -25.70 11.97 -2.97
N CYS A 782 -25.08 12.95 -3.57
CA CYS A 782 -23.70 12.92 -3.99
C CYS A 782 -23.24 14.37 -4.20
N GLY A 783 -21.94 14.58 -4.18
CA GLY A 783 -21.34 15.90 -4.20
C GLY A 783 -20.17 15.97 -3.25
N LEU A 784 -19.61 17.17 -3.07
CA LEU A 784 -18.59 17.43 -2.06
C LEU A 784 -19.05 17.15 -0.62
N CYS A 785 -20.35 17.06 -0.38
CA CYS A 785 -20.93 16.71 0.92
C CYS A 785 -21.03 15.20 1.20
N GLY A 786 -20.56 14.34 0.30
CA GLY A 786 -20.73 12.90 0.39
C GLY A 786 -22.11 12.42 -0.06
N ASP A 787 -22.40 11.15 0.23
CA ASP A 787 -23.60 10.44 -0.22
C ASP A 787 -24.68 10.29 0.87
N PHE A 788 -24.36 10.68 2.11
CA PHE A 788 -25.27 10.72 3.24
C PHE A 788 -25.92 9.36 3.51
N ASP A 789 -25.09 8.33 3.69
CA ASP A 789 -25.53 6.96 3.97
C ASP A 789 -25.14 6.46 5.38
N HIS A 790 -24.53 7.34 6.19
CA HIS A 790 -23.96 7.09 7.51
C HIS A 790 -22.65 6.31 7.52
N GLU A 791 -21.98 6.19 6.39
CA GLU A 791 -20.66 5.60 6.30
C GLU A 791 -19.60 6.65 5.89
N GLN A 792 -18.73 7.00 6.84
CA GLN A 792 -17.71 8.04 6.60
C GLN A 792 -16.64 7.61 5.60
N ASN A 793 -16.45 6.30 5.41
CA ASN A 793 -15.31 5.79 4.64
C ASN A 793 -15.54 5.87 3.12
N ASN A 794 -16.77 6.13 2.66
CA ASN A 794 -17.17 6.29 1.27
C ASN A 794 -17.63 7.71 0.92
N ASP A 795 -17.64 8.65 1.87
CA ASP A 795 -18.00 10.06 1.66
C ASP A 795 -17.27 10.74 0.49
N LEU A 796 -16.04 10.33 0.21
CA LEU A 796 -15.26 10.84 -0.93
C LEU A 796 -15.64 10.11 -2.23
N LEU A 797 -16.93 10.00 -2.50
CA LEU A 797 -17.49 9.33 -3.67
C LEU A 797 -17.45 10.23 -4.91
N MET A 798 -16.78 9.79 -5.96
CA MET A 798 -16.82 10.46 -7.26
C MET A 798 -18.17 10.22 -7.98
N ARG A 799 -18.48 11.02 -9.01
CA ARG A 799 -19.62 10.82 -9.92
C ARG A 799 -19.66 9.43 -10.57
N SER A 800 -18.50 8.78 -10.71
CA SER A 800 -18.36 7.40 -11.20
C SER A 800 -18.76 6.34 -10.17
N GLN A 801 -19.18 6.74 -8.96
CA GLN A 801 -19.42 5.88 -7.80
C GLN A 801 -18.16 5.18 -7.29
N GLU A 802 -16.99 5.74 -7.60
CA GLU A 802 -15.71 5.29 -7.06
C GLU A 802 -15.35 6.13 -5.84
N VAL A 803 -15.08 5.47 -4.72
CA VAL A 803 -14.57 6.11 -3.50
C VAL A 803 -13.09 6.40 -3.68
N VAL A 804 -12.69 7.64 -3.51
CA VAL A 804 -11.28 8.05 -3.57
C VAL A 804 -10.78 8.47 -2.19
N THR A 805 -9.47 8.41 -2.00
CA THR A 805 -8.83 8.89 -0.76
C THR A 805 -8.22 10.29 -0.92
N SER A 806 -8.12 10.77 -2.16
CA SER A 806 -7.57 12.07 -2.52
C SER A 806 -8.68 13.13 -2.52
N THR A 807 -8.55 14.11 -1.63
CA THR A 807 -9.49 15.23 -1.49
C THR A 807 -9.47 16.13 -2.74
N LEU A 808 -8.33 16.19 -3.42
CA LEU A 808 -8.16 16.87 -4.71
C LEU A 808 -8.89 16.14 -5.85
N ASP A 809 -8.72 14.83 -5.97
CA ASP A 809 -9.42 14.06 -7.00
C ASP A 809 -10.93 14.11 -6.79
N PHE A 810 -11.34 13.95 -5.53
CA PHE A 810 -12.73 14.11 -5.12
C PHE A 810 -13.28 15.49 -5.49
N GLY A 811 -12.62 16.57 -5.06
CA GLY A 811 -13.09 17.93 -5.34
C GLY A 811 -13.06 18.30 -6.82
N ASN A 812 -12.03 17.87 -7.55
CA ASN A 812 -11.96 18.04 -9.00
C ASN A 812 -13.06 17.26 -9.74
N ASN A 813 -13.51 16.12 -9.21
CA ASN A 813 -14.59 15.34 -9.80
C ASN A 813 -15.93 16.07 -9.73
N TRP A 814 -16.12 16.89 -8.69
CA TRP A 814 -17.35 17.63 -8.46
C TRP A 814 -17.40 19.02 -9.10
N ARG A 815 -16.47 19.34 -10.01
CA ARG A 815 -16.58 20.55 -10.87
C ARG A 815 -17.91 20.54 -11.63
N LEU A 816 -18.54 21.70 -11.72
CA LEU A 816 -19.79 21.85 -12.47
C LEU A 816 -19.56 21.81 -13.99
N LYS A 817 -18.40 22.27 -14.45
CA LYS A 817 -18.03 22.33 -15.88
C LYS A 817 -16.64 21.77 -16.11
N ASP A 818 -16.52 20.89 -17.10
CA ASP A 818 -15.24 20.29 -17.51
C ASP A 818 -14.25 21.31 -18.09
N SER A 819 -14.74 22.47 -18.54
CA SER A 819 -13.91 23.57 -19.01
C SER A 819 -13.09 24.25 -17.90
N CYS A 820 -13.41 24.01 -16.63
CA CYS A 820 -12.63 24.54 -15.53
C CYS A 820 -11.32 23.78 -15.40
N PRO A 821 -10.18 24.46 -15.21
CA PRO A 821 -8.93 23.77 -14.94
C PRO A 821 -9.04 22.95 -13.65
N PRO A 822 -8.49 21.72 -13.61
CA PRO A 822 -8.39 20.98 -12.36
C PRO A 822 -7.40 21.65 -11.43
N VAL A 823 -7.68 21.60 -10.13
CA VAL A 823 -6.74 22.00 -9.08
C VAL A 823 -5.62 20.96 -9.05
N SER A 824 -4.39 21.38 -9.32
CA SER A 824 -3.24 20.49 -9.50
C SER A 824 -2.26 20.49 -8.32
N THR A 825 -2.42 21.42 -7.37
CA THR A 825 -1.55 21.56 -6.20
C THR A 825 -2.32 21.27 -4.93
N ASN A 826 -1.83 20.31 -4.15
CA ASN A 826 -2.28 20.15 -2.77
C ASN A 826 -1.65 21.30 -1.99
N HIS A 827 -2.44 22.24 -1.47
CA HIS A 827 -1.93 23.23 -0.53
C HIS A 827 -1.69 22.56 0.83
N THR A 828 -0.78 21.58 0.85
CA THR A 828 -0.35 20.85 2.06
C THR A 828 0.80 21.54 2.78
N GLU A 829 1.34 22.65 2.24
CA GLU A 829 2.11 23.56 3.08
C GLU A 829 1.16 24.13 4.14
N GLU A 830 1.44 23.83 5.40
CA GLU A 830 0.73 24.44 6.52
C GLU A 830 0.81 25.96 6.31
N LYS A 831 -0.31 26.66 6.12
CA LYS A 831 -0.32 28.10 5.73
C LYS A 831 0.51 28.97 6.69
N CYS A 832 0.66 28.51 7.94
CA CYS A 832 1.53 29.12 8.95
C CYS A 832 3.03 28.91 8.73
N ASP A 833 3.44 27.89 7.98
CA ASP A 833 4.83 27.66 7.56
C ASP A 833 5.17 28.50 6.32
N ALA A 834 4.20 28.74 5.43
CA ALA A 834 4.33 29.70 4.33
C ALA A 834 4.36 31.16 4.81
N HIS A 835 3.70 31.45 5.94
CA HIS A 835 3.69 32.77 6.60
C HIS A 835 4.14 32.70 8.08
N PRO A 836 5.42 32.39 8.37
CA PRO A 836 5.93 32.19 9.74
C PRO A 836 5.78 33.42 10.64
N ASP A 837 5.82 34.62 10.07
CA ASP A 837 5.62 35.89 10.75
C ASP A 837 4.20 36.01 11.34
N ARG A 838 3.21 35.33 10.75
CA ARG A 838 1.81 35.35 11.18
C ARG A 838 1.46 34.25 12.17
N ARG A 839 2.26 33.17 12.22
CA ARG A 839 2.04 32.03 13.13
C ARG A 839 1.82 32.45 14.58
N SER A 840 2.63 33.37 15.09
CA SER A 840 2.50 33.85 16.48
C SER A 840 1.21 34.64 16.73
N TRP A 841 0.73 35.36 15.72
CA TRP A 841 -0.54 36.09 15.81
C TRP A 841 -1.73 35.13 15.72
N ALA A 842 -1.68 34.15 14.81
CA ALA A 842 -2.69 33.11 14.67
C ALA A 842 -2.84 32.25 15.94
N ILE A 843 -1.74 31.75 16.51
CA ILE A 843 -1.75 30.99 17.78
C ILE A 843 -2.41 31.81 18.90
N ARG A 844 -2.06 33.09 19.01
CA ARG A 844 -2.61 33.97 20.05
C ARG A 844 -4.12 34.19 19.87
N LYS A 845 -4.58 34.41 18.63
CA LYS A 845 -5.98 34.70 18.34
C LYS A 845 -6.85 33.45 18.41
N CYS A 846 -6.45 32.36 17.76
CA CYS A 846 -7.17 31.09 17.76
C CYS A 846 -7.18 30.39 19.12
N GLY A 847 -6.26 30.75 20.04
CA GLY A 847 -6.29 30.31 21.43
C GLY A 847 -7.60 30.63 22.18
N VAL A 848 -8.49 31.49 21.63
CA VAL A 848 -9.85 31.66 22.16
C VAL A 848 -10.64 30.34 22.21
N ILE A 849 -10.43 29.43 21.25
CA ILE A 849 -11.07 28.10 21.20
C ILE A 849 -10.64 27.23 22.40
N GLU A 850 -9.41 27.41 22.87
CA GLU A 850 -8.87 26.73 24.08
C GLU A 850 -9.18 27.52 25.37
N GLY A 851 -9.68 28.74 25.24
CA GLY A 851 -10.02 29.63 26.33
C GLY A 851 -11.21 29.16 27.17
N PRO A 852 -11.52 29.89 28.26
CA PRO A 852 -12.60 29.54 29.17
C PRO A 852 -13.99 29.60 28.52
N ALA A 853 -14.22 30.47 27.53
CA ALA A 853 -15.51 30.61 26.84
C ALA A 853 -15.99 29.28 26.23
N PHE A 854 -15.08 28.51 25.62
CA PHE A 854 -15.39 27.24 24.97
C PHE A 854 -15.23 26.00 25.86
N ALA A 855 -14.90 26.16 27.16
CA ALA A 855 -14.53 25.03 28.02
C ALA A 855 -15.65 24.00 28.22
N ALA A 856 -16.91 24.42 28.20
CA ALA A 856 -18.06 23.51 28.24
C ALA A 856 -18.18 22.71 26.93
N CYS A 857 -18.01 23.38 25.79
CA CYS A 857 -18.12 22.77 24.48
C CYS A 857 -16.99 21.74 24.21
N ARG A 858 -15.75 22.03 24.63
CA ARG A 858 -14.59 21.12 24.46
C ARG A 858 -14.71 19.78 25.20
N LYS A 859 -15.62 19.67 26.18
CA LYS A 859 -15.90 18.40 26.87
C LYS A 859 -16.80 17.48 26.05
N GLU A 860 -17.56 18.05 25.13
CA GLU A 860 -18.60 17.34 24.36
C GLU A 860 -18.25 17.22 22.87
N ILE A 861 -17.53 18.21 22.30
CA ILE A 861 -17.16 18.26 20.89
C ILE A 861 -15.64 18.40 20.77
N ASP A 862 -15.01 17.48 20.04
CA ASP A 862 -13.58 17.57 19.71
C ASP A 862 -13.29 18.86 18.94
N TYR A 863 -12.40 19.67 19.49
CA TYR A 863 -12.09 21.02 19.03
C TYR A 863 -10.81 21.06 18.19
N LEU A 864 -10.00 19.99 18.16
CA LEU A 864 -8.66 20.01 17.58
C LEU A 864 -8.68 20.33 16.08
N LYS A 865 -9.69 19.83 15.35
CA LYS A 865 -9.89 20.16 13.94
C LYS A 865 -10.26 21.62 13.70
N TYR A 866 -11.18 22.17 14.50
CA TYR A 866 -11.55 23.58 14.42
C TYR A 866 -10.40 24.53 14.79
N LEU A 867 -9.57 24.14 15.76
CA LEU A 867 -8.35 24.88 16.11
C LEU A 867 -7.35 24.87 14.95
N ALA A 868 -7.12 23.71 14.32
CA ALA A 868 -6.24 23.59 13.17
C ALA A 868 -6.72 24.45 11.98
N HIS A 869 -8.02 24.43 11.68
CA HIS A 869 -8.61 25.26 10.61
C HIS A 869 -8.51 26.75 10.93
N CYS A 870 -8.79 27.16 12.18
CA CYS A 870 -8.59 28.55 12.60
C CYS A 870 -7.13 28.99 12.38
N LEU A 871 -6.15 28.18 12.78
CA LEU A 871 -4.73 28.51 12.60
C LEU A 871 -4.39 28.65 11.10
N SER A 872 -4.85 27.71 10.28
CA SER A 872 -4.66 27.71 8.82
C SER A 872 -5.24 28.99 8.19
N ASP A 873 -6.54 29.25 8.38
CA ASP A 873 -7.24 30.41 7.83
C ASP A 873 -6.63 31.74 8.31
N THR A 874 -6.27 31.82 9.59
CA THR A 874 -5.73 33.03 10.21
C THR A 874 -4.30 33.32 9.73
N CYS A 875 -3.48 32.30 9.47
CA CYS A 875 -2.16 32.46 8.87
C CYS A 875 -2.22 32.81 7.38
N GLY A 876 -3.17 32.25 6.65
CA GLY A 876 -3.32 32.48 5.22
C GLY A 876 -3.70 33.92 4.87
N CYS A 877 -4.71 34.48 5.50
CA CYS A 877 -5.36 35.74 5.11
C CYS A 877 -4.46 37.01 5.16
N ALA A 878 -3.56 37.26 4.18
CA ALA A 878 -2.33 38.07 4.34
C ALA A 878 -2.41 39.55 3.87
N THR A 879 -3.47 39.97 3.17
CA THR A 879 -3.51 41.29 2.48
C THR A 879 -4.63 42.22 2.95
N GLY A 880 -5.29 41.90 4.07
CA GLY A 880 -6.37 42.68 4.68
C GLY A 880 -7.67 41.89 4.78
N GLY A 881 -8.32 41.94 5.95
CA GLY A 881 -9.46 41.05 6.27
C GLY A 881 -9.11 40.01 7.35
N ASP A 882 -7.92 40.07 7.94
CA ASP A 882 -7.40 39.16 8.97
C ASP A 882 -8.40 38.87 10.10
N CYS A 883 -9.15 39.89 10.51
CA CYS A 883 -10.20 39.74 11.50
C CYS A 883 -11.36 38.88 10.97
N GLU A 884 -11.78 39.05 9.72
CA GLU A 884 -12.89 38.30 9.11
C GLU A 884 -12.58 36.80 9.04
N CYS A 885 -11.41 36.42 8.52
CA CYS A 885 -10.94 35.03 8.43
C CYS A 885 -10.89 34.34 9.82
N PHE A 886 -10.32 35.02 10.82
CA PHE A 886 -10.32 34.56 12.21
C PHE A 886 -11.74 34.44 12.79
N CYS A 887 -12.59 35.44 12.60
CA CYS A 887 -13.93 35.47 13.15
C CYS A 887 -14.84 34.39 12.55
N THR A 888 -14.75 34.12 11.24
CA THR A 888 -15.55 33.07 10.60
C THR A 888 -15.15 31.68 11.06
N ALA A 889 -13.85 31.43 11.27
CA ALA A 889 -13.36 30.14 11.74
C ALA A 889 -13.79 29.85 13.19
N VAL A 890 -13.69 30.83 14.10
CA VAL A 890 -14.15 30.68 15.49
C VAL A 890 -15.68 30.57 15.55
N ALA A 891 -16.39 31.35 14.73
CA ALA A 891 -17.85 31.30 14.66
C ALA A 891 -18.37 29.94 14.14
N ALA A 892 -17.59 29.20 13.36
CA ALA A 892 -17.93 27.83 12.95
C ALA A 892 -17.91 26.85 14.13
N TYR A 893 -16.93 26.94 15.03
CA TYR A 893 -16.93 26.11 16.25
C TYR A 893 -18.07 26.52 17.19
N ALA A 894 -18.32 27.83 17.33
CA ALA A 894 -19.47 28.32 18.10
C ALA A 894 -20.81 27.84 17.53
N HIS A 895 -20.94 27.75 16.20
CA HIS A 895 -22.13 27.22 15.53
C HIS A 895 -22.43 25.78 15.96
N VAL A 896 -21.45 24.88 15.89
CA VAL A 896 -21.67 23.47 16.27
C VAL A 896 -21.89 23.28 17.77
N CYS A 897 -21.29 24.13 18.62
CA CYS A 897 -21.65 24.20 20.04
C CYS A 897 -23.13 24.59 20.22
N GLY A 898 -23.58 25.61 19.49
CA GLY A 898 -24.97 26.08 19.49
C GLY A 898 -25.97 25.02 19.02
N GLN A 899 -25.63 24.25 17.99
CA GLN A 899 -26.46 23.11 17.54
C GLN A 899 -26.61 22.02 18.61
N ARG A 900 -25.63 21.87 19.51
CA ARG A 900 -25.70 20.97 20.68
C ARG A 900 -26.34 21.64 21.92
N GLY A 901 -26.86 22.86 21.78
CA GLY A 901 -27.47 23.63 22.87
C GLY A 901 -26.45 24.21 23.87
N ILE A 902 -25.16 24.23 23.52
CA ILE A 902 -24.10 24.80 24.32
C ILE A 902 -23.88 26.24 23.86
N LEU A 903 -24.43 27.21 24.60
CA LEU A 903 -24.23 28.62 24.31
C LEU A 903 -22.80 29.04 24.62
N VAL A 904 -22.14 29.67 23.65
CA VAL A 904 -20.77 30.18 23.80
C VAL A 904 -20.75 31.68 23.52
N ASP A 905 -20.56 32.47 24.58
CA ASP A 905 -20.31 33.91 24.49
C ASP A 905 -18.81 34.17 24.30
N TRP A 906 -18.39 34.36 23.05
CA TRP A 906 -16.98 34.52 22.67
C TRP A 906 -16.67 35.85 21.99
N ARG A 907 -17.68 36.62 21.57
CA ARG A 907 -17.49 37.92 20.93
C ARG A 907 -17.37 39.01 21.97
N THR A 908 -16.39 39.88 21.81
CA THR A 908 -16.18 41.02 22.70
C THR A 908 -15.89 42.27 21.87
N PRO A 909 -15.93 43.49 22.46
CA PRO A 909 -15.54 44.71 21.74
C PRO A 909 -14.15 44.62 21.07
N ASP A 910 -13.24 43.81 21.63
CA ASP A 910 -11.88 43.61 21.13
C ASP A 910 -11.69 42.33 20.30
N VAL A 911 -12.68 41.43 20.30
CA VAL A 911 -12.65 40.13 19.61
C VAL A 911 -13.91 39.98 18.78
N CYS A 912 -13.77 40.19 17.47
CA CYS A 912 -14.87 40.00 16.51
C CYS A 912 -16.15 40.79 16.83
N PRO A 913 -16.06 42.11 17.09
CA PRO A 913 -17.22 42.91 17.49
C PRO A 913 -18.29 42.97 16.40
N THR A 914 -19.56 43.01 16.82
CA THR A 914 -20.74 43.13 15.95
C THR A 914 -21.52 44.40 16.31
N MET A 915 -22.04 45.11 15.30
CA MET A 915 -22.71 46.40 15.49
C MET A 915 -24.19 46.32 15.11
N CYS A 916 -24.98 45.62 15.92
CA CYS A 916 -26.43 45.46 15.67
C CYS A 916 -27.23 46.75 15.91
N GLU A 917 -26.72 47.65 16.73
CA GLU A 917 -27.38 48.92 17.08
C GLU A 917 -27.59 49.84 15.87
N VAL A 918 -26.84 49.65 14.78
CA VAL A 918 -26.98 50.41 13.52
C VAL A 918 -28.38 50.22 12.89
N TYR A 919 -29.07 49.13 13.21
CA TYR A 919 -30.41 48.85 12.73
C TYR A 919 -31.51 49.56 13.55
N ASN A 920 -31.17 50.19 14.68
CA ASN A 920 -32.09 50.94 15.52
C ASN A 920 -32.42 52.29 14.86
N LYS A 921 -33.48 52.31 14.05
CA LYS A 921 -33.93 53.51 13.32
C LYS A 921 -35.05 54.29 14.02
N ASN A 922 -35.80 53.69 14.95
CA ASN A 922 -36.87 54.28 15.78
C ASN A 922 -37.13 53.43 17.05
N ASP A 923 -37.66 54.05 18.12
CA ASP A 923 -37.83 53.50 19.49
C ASP A 923 -38.81 52.30 19.68
N THR A 924 -39.27 51.65 18.61
CA THR A 924 -40.30 50.58 18.74
C THR A 924 -39.74 49.16 18.77
N CYS A 925 -38.49 48.94 18.31
CA CYS A 925 -37.82 47.64 18.34
C CYS A 925 -36.31 47.84 18.47
N GLU A 926 -35.67 47.17 19.42
CA GLU A 926 -34.22 47.21 19.60
C GLU A 926 -33.58 46.00 18.92
N TRP A 927 -32.55 46.20 18.11
CA TRP A 927 -31.74 45.14 17.52
C TRP A 927 -30.55 44.84 18.41
N LYS A 928 -30.43 43.59 18.86
CA LYS A 928 -29.32 43.11 19.70
C LYS A 928 -28.63 41.91 19.07
N TYR A 929 -27.36 41.73 19.40
CA TYR A 929 -26.63 40.53 19.06
C TYR A 929 -27.06 39.38 19.97
N GLU A 930 -27.33 38.22 19.39
CA GLU A 930 -27.57 36.97 20.11
C GLU A 930 -26.74 35.84 19.47
N GLU A 931 -26.08 35.04 20.30
CA GLU A 931 -25.23 33.91 19.87
C GLU A 931 -26.07 32.77 19.26
N CYS A 932 -27.33 32.67 19.67
CA CYS A 932 -28.29 31.63 19.28
C CYS A 932 -29.70 32.24 19.31
N GLY A 933 -29.96 33.20 18.43
CA GLY A 933 -31.27 33.85 18.34
C GLY A 933 -32.28 33.03 17.56
N THR A 934 -33.57 33.35 17.74
CA THR A 934 -34.67 32.63 17.07
C THR A 934 -34.65 32.84 15.55
N SER A 935 -34.68 31.73 14.81
CA SER A 935 -34.84 31.77 13.34
C SER A 935 -36.28 32.06 12.90
N CYS A 936 -37.25 32.02 13.81
CA CYS A 936 -38.66 32.29 13.54
C CYS A 936 -39.24 33.31 14.54
N PRO A 937 -38.85 34.60 14.48
CA PRO A 937 -39.50 35.63 15.29
C PRO A 937 -40.94 35.84 14.80
N ASP A 938 -41.84 36.23 15.70
CA ASP A 938 -43.21 36.61 15.31
C ASP A 938 -43.15 37.82 14.37
N THR A 939 -43.65 37.67 13.15
CA THR A 939 -43.66 38.76 12.15
C THR A 939 -45.08 39.15 11.75
N CYS A 940 -45.22 40.21 10.95
CA CYS A 940 -46.52 40.56 10.37
C CYS A 940 -47.03 39.53 9.35
N CYS A 941 -46.14 38.75 8.73
CA CYS A 941 -46.49 37.66 7.81
C CYS A 941 -46.82 36.38 8.56
N ASP A 942 -46.10 36.11 9.65
CA ASP A 942 -46.17 34.87 10.42
C ASP A 942 -46.47 35.19 11.90
N ARG A 943 -47.74 35.42 12.21
CA ARG A 943 -48.20 35.72 13.57
C ARG A 943 -48.50 34.44 14.35
N GLY A 944 -47.88 34.25 15.50
CA GLY A 944 -48.18 33.16 16.43
C GLY A 944 -47.60 31.82 15.96
N GLN A 945 -46.38 31.85 15.39
CA GLN A 945 -45.73 30.65 14.88
C GLN A 945 -45.19 29.80 16.04
N THR A 946 -45.89 28.73 16.42
CA THR A 946 -45.56 27.93 17.62
C THR A 946 -44.54 26.82 17.38
N ASN A 947 -44.07 26.59 16.15
CA ASN A 947 -43.21 25.44 15.83
C ASN A 947 -42.13 25.79 14.79
N CYS A 948 -41.01 26.34 15.25
CA CYS A 948 -39.85 26.67 14.41
C CYS A 948 -38.96 25.44 14.23
N HIS A 949 -38.86 24.93 13.00
CA HIS A 949 -38.02 23.77 12.66
C HIS A 949 -36.60 24.17 12.23
N LEU A 950 -36.29 25.47 12.24
CA LEU A 950 -34.98 25.98 11.90
C LEU A 950 -34.08 26.02 13.14
N PRO A 951 -32.77 25.71 13.01
CA PRO A 951 -31.82 25.83 14.10
C PRO A 951 -31.71 27.29 14.54
N CYS A 952 -31.27 27.55 15.78
CA CYS A 952 -30.95 28.92 16.17
C CYS A 952 -29.76 29.43 15.35
N VAL A 953 -29.75 30.74 15.08
CA VAL A 953 -28.71 31.37 14.26
C VAL A 953 -28.10 32.55 14.98
N GLU A 954 -26.77 32.64 14.90
CA GLU A 954 -26.01 33.78 15.36
C GLU A 954 -26.36 35.04 14.55
N GLY A 955 -26.54 36.17 15.23
CA GLY A 955 -26.57 37.46 14.56
C GLY A 955 -27.38 38.53 15.26
N CYS A 956 -27.77 39.55 14.50
CA CYS A 956 -28.60 40.64 14.99
C CYS A 956 -30.08 40.25 14.91
N HIS A 957 -30.75 40.24 16.05
CA HIS A 957 -32.16 39.88 16.16
C HIS A 957 -32.97 41.06 16.74
N PRO A 958 -34.18 41.33 16.21
CA PRO A 958 -35.04 42.39 16.72
C PRO A 958 -35.75 41.91 17.99
N GLN A 959 -35.69 42.73 19.03
CA GLN A 959 -36.49 42.66 20.24
C GLN A 959 -37.56 43.75 20.14
N CYS A 960 -38.67 43.35 19.52
CA CYS A 960 -39.96 44.01 19.48
C CYS A 960 -40.89 43.30 20.50
#